data_AF-A0A927EAW3-F1
#
_entry.id   AF-A0A927EAW3-F1
#
_cell.length_a   1.000
_cell.length_b   1.000
_cell.length_c   1.000
_cell.angle_alpha   90.00
_cell.angle_beta   90.00
_cell.angle_gamma   90.00
#
_symmetry.space_group_name_H-M   'P 1'
#
loop_
_entity.id
_entity.type
_entity.pdbx_description
1 polymer ?
#
loop_
_entity_poly.entity_id
_entity_poly.type
_entity_poly.pdbx_seq_one_letter_code
_entity_poly.pdbx_strand_id
1 'polypeptide(L)'
;MSRLPNIVRLAGPERGLDGRSVLSKARAPLITDGRIGDFWIDTVSKKLFGPKTAAGWPDNGLIRGAAGWYPLERIASDGVRRVTEVYDWAGGEGTKPAIGYKTAAGALTETIGDAADIRGAPGPEFLIDAMGDGGDDVSYATQFAGAEVSGDNEKRPLTHLFGPGSKLDVRSTAAAATTVVPASIGTVVVWDLGGRFFRRTDADPGPVTKFRSADRFLSDGETDLANGGWWAISPDMREPLDESVTDAKVASPADPAALIDGNKLRYQDGIDPFPLPLVTRDRRWMWITDTDQITGNGTSNDQAGVERAIEKACLNGRKLLIPDDIVIRLTEPVENHGNLSLKIAGSGVEVVENNNYATNGINTRGKGSWFFFDHEGVGFDFEGRSNGVNLVGNAHIGIFGIGTMRDQPTPESNWEPGDFDFDFRFTQCTADIDDLTLWNPTMGLQWRRARSGQLNIGLIRGQPLNVGIDIVNAYDVIRIKDIHFWPFWSLSDPVREYTRDNAHALISNRSDGMMVDNLFSIRYKRSLLIGNYAGDGPDNPAGTTYHASFGNIYADLGESALIVAEAANGVSAHFDRIICEQAPEVTAFAAGVAVLGPNARLHIGTLVSNNTQASAVSVSGVASRVNISRFQPGNFNLSETGFPAIACQASGAVVRLSEVSDNGSGDGAPLTYEDAGGKITGHKTTGVATVLNGQNGATVIHGLGVTPRGVHFSLLGAGAQAVGTVLPRIASLDQNSFTLDLGITVGADRSFSWEAFI
;
A
#
# COMPACT_ATOMS: atom_id res chain seq x y z
N MET A 1 5.55 -33.92 42.15
CA MET A 1 4.96 -32.55 42.23
C MET A 1 3.59 -32.67 42.87
N SER A 2 3.25 -31.77 43.79
CA SER A 2 1.97 -31.78 44.53
C SER A 2 0.81 -31.22 43.69
N ARG A 3 -0.38 -31.82 43.80
CA ARG A 3 -1.63 -31.20 43.32
C ARG A 3 -2.01 -30.08 44.28
N LEU A 4 -2.30 -28.89 43.76
CA LEU A 4 -2.72 -27.72 44.56
C LEU A 4 -4.11 -27.96 45.18
N PRO A 5 -4.25 -27.89 46.52
CA PRO A 5 -5.55 -28.00 47.18
C PRO A 5 -6.14 -26.60 47.40
N ASN A 6 -7.08 -26.19 46.53
CA ASN A 6 -8.25 -25.34 46.82
C ASN A 6 -8.85 -24.77 45.52
N ILE A 7 -9.80 -25.49 44.92
CA ILE A 7 -10.79 -24.84 44.04
C ILE A 7 -11.84 -24.22 44.94
N VAL A 8 -11.74 -22.91 45.19
CA VAL A 8 -12.82 -22.16 45.83
C VAL A 8 -13.99 -22.12 44.87
N ARG A 9 -14.98 -23.00 45.10
CA ARG A 9 -16.27 -22.93 44.41
C ARG A 9 -17.03 -21.73 44.95
N LEU A 10 -16.84 -20.57 44.31
CA LEU A 10 -17.80 -19.47 44.39
C LEU A 10 -19.19 -20.03 44.09
N ALA A 11 -20.15 -19.75 44.97
CA ALA A 11 -21.54 -20.02 44.68
C ALA A 11 -21.94 -19.21 43.43
N GLY A 12 -22.69 -19.83 42.51
CA GLY A 12 -23.29 -19.09 41.41
C GLY A 12 -24.19 -17.98 41.97
N PRO A 13 -24.29 -16.81 41.31
CA PRO A 13 -25.07 -15.70 41.83
C PRO A 13 -26.52 -16.13 42.08
N GLU A 14 -27.01 -15.91 43.30
CA GLU A 14 -28.42 -16.17 43.62
C GLU A 14 -29.30 -15.35 42.67
N ARG A 15 -30.31 -16.01 42.10
CA ARG A 15 -31.20 -15.40 41.10
C ARG A 15 -32.00 -14.30 41.78
N GLY A 16 -31.57 -13.05 41.57
CA GLY A 16 -32.12 -11.88 42.25
C GLY A 16 -33.65 -11.81 42.10
N LEU A 17 -34.32 -11.47 43.21
CA LEU A 17 -35.78 -11.33 43.25
C LEU A 17 -36.27 -10.35 42.17
N ASP A 18 -37.21 -10.80 41.34
CA ASP A 18 -37.81 -10.00 40.28
C ASP A 18 -38.43 -8.72 40.85
N GLY A 19 -38.09 -7.55 40.28
CA GLY A 19 -38.71 -6.27 40.63
C GLY A 19 -37.77 -5.12 41.00
N ARG A 20 -36.44 -5.29 40.99
CA ARG A 20 -35.48 -4.17 41.09
C ARG A 20 -35.13 -3.66 39.68
N SER A 21 -35.38 -2.37 39.44
CA SER A 21 -35.18 -1.71 38.15
C SER A 21 -34.05 -0.68 38.21
N VAL A 22 -33.41 -0.41 37.06
CA VAL A 22 -32.50 0.72 36.88
C VAL A 22 -33.26 1.81 36.12
N LEU A 23 -33.56 2.89 36.82
CA LEU A 23 -34.25 4.06 36.28
C LEU A 23 -33.25 5.09 35.80
N SER A 24 -33.62 5.97 34.87
CA SER A 24 -32.76 7.08 34.45
C SER A 24 -33.56 8.32 34.05
N LYS A 25 -33.03 9.52 34.38
CA LYS A 25 -33.51 10.83 33.89
C LYS A 25 -32.34 11.82 33.86
N ALA A 26 -32.53 12.95 33.17
CA ALA A 26 -31.62 14.09 33.14
C ALA A 26 -31.63 14.93 34.44
N ARG A 27 -31.64 14.28 35.61
CA ARG A 27 -31.52 14.88 36.95
C ARG A 27 -31.27 13.83 38.03
N ALA A 28 -30.81 14.29 39.20
CA ALA A 28 -30.82 13.53 40.44
C ALA A 28 -32.23 13.02 40.81
N PRO A 29 -32.35 11.88 41.52
CA PRO A 29 -33.63 11.31 41.88
C PRO A 29 -34.34 12.11 42.98
N LEU A 30 -35.68 12.17 42.92
CA LEU A 30 -36.49 12.66 44.04
C LEU A 30 -36.87 11.50 44.96
N ILE A 31 -37.24 11.79 46.21
CA ILE A 31 -37.73 10.77 47.15
C ILE A 31 -39.00 10.05 46.65
N THR A 32 -39.75 10.65 45.74
CA THR A 32 -40.92 10.07 45.05
C THR A 32 -40.59 9.21 43.84
N ASP A 33 -39.39 9.32 43.25
CA ASP A 33 -38.97 8.47 42.13
C ASP A 33 -38.58 7.08 42.64
N GLY A 34 -39.04 6.01 41.99
CA GLY A 34 -38.63 4.61 42.23
C GLY A 34 -39.12 3.98 43.55
N ARG A 35 -38.98 2.66 43.64
CA ARG A 35 -39.30 1.81 44.80
C ARG A 35 -38.03 1.47 45.59
N ILE A 36 -38.20 1.04 46.84
CA ILE A 36 -37.08 0.53 47.66
C ILE A 36 -36.45 -0.67 46.93
N GLY A 37 -35.13 -0.62 46.71
CA GLY A 37 -34.39 -1.61 45.93
C GLY A 37 -34.03 -1.19 44.50
N ASP A 38 -34.66 -0.17 43.92
CA ASP A 38 -34.31 0.36 42.59
C ASP A 38 -32.95 1.09 42.59
N PHE A 39 -32.31 1.18 41.43
CA PHE A 39 -31.16 2.04 41.16
C PHE A 39 -31.57 3.21 40.23
N TRP A 40 -30.83 4.32 40.27
CA TRP A 40 -31.10 5.50 39.45
C TRP A 40 -29.83 6.09 38.83
N ILE A 41 -29.91 6.39 37.54
CA ILE A 41 -28.88 7.08 36.77
C ILE A 41 -29.33 8.51 36.50
N ASP A 42 -28.59 9.49 37.04
CA ASP A 42 -28.64 10.86 36.55
C ASP A 42 -27.78 10.96 35.27
N THR A 43 -28.44 11.17 34.13
CA THR A 43 -27.79 11.23 32.82
C THR A 43 -27.11 12.59 32.54
N VAL A 44 -27.34 13.61 33.37
CA VAL A 44 -26.64 14.91 33.31
C VAL A 44 -25.37 14.84 34.17
N SER A 45 -25.50 14.59 35.48
CA SER A 45 -24.34 14.52 36.38
C SER A 45 -23.54 13.21 36.27
N LYS A 46 -23.93 12.30 35.37
CA LYS A 46 -23.30 10.99 35.10
C LYS A 46 -23.14 10.16 36.38
N LYS A 47 -24.20 10.11 37.21
CA LYS A 47 -24.11 9.71 38.61
C LYS A 47 -25.09 8.58 38.95
N LEU A 48 -24.63 7.60 39.74
CA LEU A 48 -25.41 6.44 40.17
C LEU A 48 -25.89 6.62 41.61
N PHE A 49 -27.16 6.36 41.84
CA PHE A 49 -27.79 6.33 43.16
C PHE A 49 -28.45 4.98 43.39
N GLY A 50 -28.44 4.49 44.63
CA GLY A 50 -29.18 3.28 45.04
C GLY A 50 -28.34 2.17 45.70
N PRO A 51 -28.93 1.02 46.04
CA PRO A 51 -30.35 0.73 45.93
C PRO A 51 -31.15 1.67 46.84
N LYS A 52 -32.29 2.19 46.36
CA LYS A 52 -33.13 3.10 47.16
C LYS A 52 -33.52 2.44 48.48
N THR A 53 -33.40 3.16 49.58
CA THR A 53 -33.75 2.72 50.93
C THR A 53 -35.02 3.42 51.42
N ALA A 54 -35.53 3.03 52.60
CA ALA A 54 -36.59 3.78 53.28
C ALA A 54 -36.16 5.22 53.66
N ALA A 55 -34.86 5.48 53.80
CA ALA A 55 -34.31 6.83 54.04
C ALA A 55 -34.11 7.65 52.75
N GLY A 56 -34.46 7.10 51.58
CA GLY A 56 -34.29 7.75 50.27
C GLY A 56 -33.15 7.14 49.45
N TRP A 57 -32.57 7.95 48.58
CA TRP A 57 -31.59 7.55 47.57
C TRP A 57 -30.15 7.75 48.07
N PRO A 58 -29.39 6.67 48.37
CA PRO A 58 -27.96 6.80 48.67
C PRO A 58 -27.17 7.15 47.41
N ASP A 59 -26.06 7.87 47.60
CA ASP A 59 -25.13 8.29 46.57
C ASP A 59 -23.98 7.28 46.44
N ASN A 60 -23.78 6.70 45.25
CA ASN A 60 -22.70 5.74 44.97
C ASN A 60 -21.55 6.36 44.15
N GLY A 61 -21.58 7.68 43.91
CA GLY A 61 -20.61 8.36 43.07
C GLY A 61 -20.90 8.28 41.57
N LEU A 62 -19.90 8.66 40.78
CA LEU A 62 -20.00 8.84 39.34
C LEU A 62 -19.87 7.52 38.58
N ILE A 63 -20.60 7.40 37.47
CA ILE A 63 -20.62 6.25 36.55
C ILE A 63 -19.34 6.21 35.68
N ARG A 64 -18.67 7.35 35.53
CA ARG A 64 -17.27 7.46 35.09
C ARG A 64 -16.49 8.27 36.12
N GLY A 65 -15.21 7.95 36.33
CA GLY A 65 -14.33 8.87 37.03
C GLY A 65 -14.25 10.22 36.30
N ALA A 66 -13.92 11.29 37.03
CA ALA A 66 -13.57 12.56 36.41
C ALA A 66 -12.43 12.34 35.40
N ALA A 67 -12.50 12.99 34.24
CA ALA A 67 -11.44 12.88 33.24
C ALA A 67 -10.09 13.32 33.84
N GLY A 68 -9.04 12.52 33.60
CA GLY A 68 -7.70 12.82 34.08
C GLY A 68 -7.06 13.97 33.29
N TRP A 69 -6.48 14.94 33.99
CA TRP A 69 -5.65 15.96 33.38
C TRP A 69 -4.36 15.34 32.83
N TYR A 70 -4.04 15.59 31.56
CA TYR A 70 -2.73 15.30 31.00
C TYR A 70 -1.92 16.60 30.82
N PRO A 71 -0.60 16.59 31.06
CA PRO A 71 0.23 17.78 30.98
C PRO A 71 0.45 18.17 29.51
N LEU A 72 0.45 19.48 29.25
CA LEU A 72 0.97 20.05 28.01
C LEU A 72 2.39 20.55 28.28
N GLU A 73 3.36 19.91 27.62
CA GLU A 73 4.77 20.04 27.94
C GLU A 73 5.54 20.73 26.80
N ARG A 74 6.48 21.60 27.16
CA ARG A 74 7.43 22.23 26.24
C ARG A 74 8.84 22.17 26.80
N ILE A 75 9.83 22.41 25.94
CA ILE A 75 11.22 22.53 26.36
C ILE A 75 11.54 24.01 26.60
N ALA A 76 11.93 24.33 27.83
CA ALA A 76 12.47 25.63 28.21
C ALA A 76 14.01 25.57 28.27
N SER A 77 14.64 26.74 28.41
CA SER A 77 16.10 26.88 28.46
C SER A 77 16.49 27.82 29.60
N ASP A 78 17.36 27.37 30.49
CA ASP A 78 18.16 28.27 31.33
C ASP A 78 19.62 28.18 30.87
N GLY A 79 20.07 29.23 30.19
CA GLY A 79 21.35 29.24 29.48
C GLY A 79 21.50 28.03 28.55
N VAL A 80 22.47 27.18 28.86
CA VAL A 80 22.87 25.99 28.08
C VAL A 80 21.99 24.77 28.35
N ARG A 81 21.29 24.70 29.50
CA ARG A 81 20.45 23.55 29.87
C ARG A 81 19.16 23.51 29.04
N ARG A 82 18.59 22.32 28.87
CA ARG A 82 17.21 22.15 28.35
C ARG A 82 16.38 21.46 29.42
N VAL A 83 15.24 22.04 29.76
CA VAL A 83 14.42 21.55 30.88
C VAL A 83 12.95 21.41 30.45
N THR A 84 12.21 20.46 31.03
CA THR A 84 10.78 20.28 30.70
C THR A 84 9.91 21.21 31.54
N GLU A 85 9.12 22.02 30.86
CA GLU A 85 8.08 22.88 31.44
C GLU A 85 6.70 22.30 31.12
N VAL A 86 5.92 22.00 32.17
CA VAL A 86 4.47 21.79 32.04
C VAL A 86 3.83 23.18 32.02
N TYR A 87 3.53 23.68 30.83
CA TYR A 87 3.06 25.06 30.63
C TYR A 87 1.53 25.19 30.73
N ASP A 88 0.80 24.09 30.51
CA ASP A 88 -0.64 24.00 30.78
C ASP A 88 -1.06 22.51 30.97
N TRP A 89 -2.35 22.26 31.18
CA TRP A 89 -2.96 20.92 31.24
C TRP A 89 -4.24 20.84 30.41
N ALA A 90 -4.51 19.68 29.81
CA ALA A 90 -5.69 19.45 28.99
C ALA A 90 -6.44 18.16 29.37
N GLY A 91 -7.63 17.98 28.77
CA GLY A 91 -8.44 16.76 28.86
C GLY A 91 -9.20 16.49 30.16
N GLY A 92 -8.84 17.14 31.28
CA GLY A 92 -9.37 16.80 32.60
C GLY A 92 -10.67 17.50 33.03
N GLU A 93 -11.30 16.97 34.07
CA GLU A 93 -12.47 17.52 34.74
C GLU A 93 -12.14 17.85 36.21
N GLY A 94 -12.56 19.04 36.68
CA GLY A 94 -12.32 19.52 38.06
C GLY A 94 -11.25 20.62 38.13
N THR A 95 -10.60 20.78 39.27
CA THR A 95 -9.51 21.77 39.45
C THR A 95 -8.30 21.37 38.60
N LYS A 96 -7.79 22.30 37.78
CA LYS A 96 -6.57 22.11 36.98
C LYS A 96 -5.33 22.00 37.90
N PRO A 97 -4.37 21.08 37.66
CA PRO A 97 -3.15 20.99 38.46
C PRO A 97 -2.22 22.19 38.25
N ALA A 98 -1.21 22.33 39.12
CA ALA A 98 -0.20 23.39 38.99
C ALA A 98 0.66 23.23 37.72
N ILE A 99 1.10 24.35 37.17
CA ILE A 99 2.09 24.42 36.08
C ILE A 99 3.51 24.62 36.67
N GLY A 100 4.55 24.41 35.87
CA GLY A 100 5.94 24.62 36.30
C GLY A 100 6.94 23.69 35.62
N TYR A 101 8.19 23.76 36.06
CA TYR A 101 9.30 22.96 35.52
C TYR A 101 9.46 21.64 36.28
N LYS A 102 9.85 20.57 35.60
CA LYS A 102 10.11 19.26 36.22
C LYS A 102 11.47 19.22 36.89
N THR A 103 11.49 18.93 38.19
CA THR A 103 12.70 18.58 38.96
C THR A 103 13.14 17.14 38.65
N ALA A 104 14.37 16.77 39.04
CA ALA A 104 14.90 15.41 38.83
C ALA A 104 14.11 14.32 39.60
N ALA A 105 13.34 14.69 40.62
CA ALA A 105 12.43 13.81 41.36
C ALA A 105 11.02 13.71 40.74
N GLY A 106 10.78 14.37 39.59
CA GLY A 106 9.48 14.40 38.91
C GLY A 106 8.45 15.38 39.48
N ALA A 107 8.75 16.04 40.60
CA ALA A 107 7.92 17.11 41.15
C ALA A 107 8.04 18.40 40.32
N LEU A 108 7.01 19.25 40.34
CA LEU A 108 7.03 20.57 39.69
C LEU A 108 7.59 21.67 40.62
N THR A 109 8.32 22.62 40.04
CA THR A 109 8.84 23.84 40.67
C THR A 109 8.50 25.07 39.82
N GLU A 110 8.29 26.21 40.45
CA GLU A 110 8.12 27.50 39.76
C GLU A 110 9.46 28.08 39.29
N THR A 111 10.58 27.66 39.90
CA THR A 111 11.93 28.15 39.62
C THR A 111 12.63 27.27 38.58
N ILE A 112 12.89 27.81 37.38
CA ILE A 112 13.58 27.09 36.30
C ILE A 112 14.98 26.58 36.71
N GLY A 113 15.65 27.26 37.65
CA GLY A 113 16.95 26.86 38.18
C GLY A 113 16.97 25.46 38.81
N ASP A 114 15.89 25.07 39.49
CA ASP A 114 15.76 23.78 40.20
C ASP A 114 15.29 22.64 39.30
N ALA A 115 15.07 22.91 38.01
CA ALA A 115 14.61 21.92 37.04
C ALA A 115 15.73 20.96 36.61
N ALA A 116 15.34 19.76 36.18
CA ALA A 116 16.26 18.78 35.61
C ALA A 116 16.67 19.19 34.18
N ASP A 117 17.98 19.19 33.90
CA ASP A 117 18.46 19.16 32.53
C ASP A 117 18.07 17.79 31.94
N ILE A 118 17.28 17.79 30.86
CA ILE A 118 16.81 16.58 30.20
C ILE A 118 17.76 16.11 29.08
N ARG A 119 18.88 16.80 28.90
CA ARG A 119 19.98 16.32 28.05
C ARG A 119 20.69 15.18 28.77
N GLY A 120 21.16 14.19 28.00
CA GLY A 120 22.14 13.24 28.50
C GLY A 120 23.43 13.97 28.91
N ALA A 121 24.31 13.27 29.64
CA ALA A 121 25.68 13.73 29.81
C ALA A 121 26.30 14.03 28.42
N PRO A 122 27.11 15.08 28.27
CA PRO A 122 27.89 15.29 27.05
C PRO A 122 28.64 14.00 26.70
N GLY A 123 28.71 13.68 25.40
CA GLY A 123 29.69 12.70 24.94
C GLY A 123 31.10 13.18 25.29
N PRO A 124 32.11 12.28 25.32
CA PRO A 124 33.49 12.74 25.38
C PRO A 124 33.73 13.71 24.21
N GLU A 125 34.23 14.91 24.53
CA GLU A 125 34.51 15.94 23.54
C GLU A 125 35.50 15.39 22.50
N PHE A 126 35.00 15.14 21.29
CA PHE A 126 35.86 14.74 20.18
C PHE A 126 36.74 15.93 19.81
N LEU A 127 37.98 15.67 19.40
CA LEU A 127 39.00 16.69 19.05
C LEU A 127 38.52 17.74 18.02
N ILE A 128 37.42 17.47 17.30
CA ILE A 128 36.78 18.36 16.34
C ILE A 128 36.04 19.53 17.02
N ASP A 129 35.32 19.30 18.13
CA ASP A 129 34.53 20.37 18.78
C ASP A 129 35.40 21.38 19.55
N ALA A 130 36.67 21.01 19.82
CA ALA A 130 37.69 21.94 20.33
C ALA A 130 38.22 22.90 19.24
N MET A 131 37.95 22.64 17.95
CA MET A 131 38.36 23.49 16.83
C MET A 131 37.37 24.65 16.59
N GLY A 132 37.16 25.46 17.63
CA GLY A 132 36.47 26.75 17.49
C GLY A 132 37.22 27.70 16.53
N ASP A 133 36.52 28.69 15.98
CA ASP A 133 36.96 29.55 14.87
C ASP A 133 38.36 30.18 15.06
N GLY A 134 39.39 29.52 14.55
CA GLY A 134 40.71 30.08 14.24
C GLY A 134 41.44 30.78 15.40
N GLY A 135 41.75 30.07 16.49
CA GLY A 135 42.45 30.60 17.67
C GLY A 135 43.72 29.84 18.06
N ASP A 136 43.55 28.70 18.71
CA ASP A 136 44.60 28.08 19.55
C ASP A 136 45.30 26.88 18.88
N ASP A 137 46.64 26.83 18.97
CA ASP A 137 47.46 25.70 18.55
C ASP A 137 47.25 24.47 19.48
N VAL A 138 47.00 23.30 18.88
CA VAL A 138 46.86 22.04 19.61
C VAL A 138 48.21 21.60 20.18
N SER A 139 48.49 21.96 21.42
CA SER A 139 49.72 21.64 22.13
C SER A 139 50.00 20.14 22.19
N TYR A 140 51.28 19.74 22.13
CA TYR A 140 51.71 18.34 22.34
C TYR A 140 51.32 17.76 23.71
N ALA A 141 50.99 18.61 24.69
CA ALA A 141 50.48 18.20 26.01
C ALA A 141 48.97 17.84 25.99
N THR A 142 48.25 18.15 24.90
CA THR A 142 46.81 17.85 24.75
C THR A 142 46.58 16.35 24.89
N GLN A 143 45.61 15.96 25.71
CA GLN A 143 45.37 14.57 26.05
C GLN A 143 44.32 13.90 25.16
N PHE A 144 44.64 12.73 24.63
CA PHE A 144 43.73 11.84 23.92
C PHE A 144 43.54 10.52 24.70
N ALA A 145 42.48 9.78 24.38
CA ALA A 145 42.24 8.45 24.96
C ALA A 145 43.11 7.41 24.23
N GLY A 146 44.08 6.82 24.93
CA GLY A 146 44.97 5.80 24.36
C GLY A 146 44.37 4.40 24.46
N ALA A 147 43.89 3.85 23.35
CA ALA A 147 43.27 2.53 23.33
C ALA A 147 44.30 1.40 23.14
N GLU A 148 44.64 0.68 24.22
CA GLU A 148 44.60 -0.79 24.22
C GLU A 148 44.65 -1.40 25.64
N VAL A 149 43.90 -2.48 25.84
CA VAL A 149 43.86 -3.39 27.01
C VAL A 149 43.43 -2.79 28.38
N SER A 150 42.17 -3.07 28.75
CA SER A 150 41.61 -3.07 30.13
C SER A 150 42.01 -1.91 31.07
N GLY A 151 41.70 -0.67 30.68
CA GLY A 151 41.94 0.53 31.50
C GLY A 151 41.18 1.74 30.99
N ASP A 152 39.84 1.66 31.00
CA ASP A 152 38.97 2.70 30.44
C ASP A 152 39.21 4.09 31.07
N ASN A 153 39.46 5.11 30.23
CA ASN A 153 39.78 6.51 30.53
C ASN A 153 41.24 6.87 30.92
N GLU A 154 42.27 6.05 30.62
CA GLU A 154 43.65 6.58 30.71
C GLU A 154 43.94 7.64 29.62
N LYS A 155 44.09 8.89 30.04
CA LYS A 155 44.42 10.05 29.20
C LYS A 155 45.92 10.14 28.93
N ARG A 156 46.34 10.11 27.66
CA ARG A 156 47.76 10.20 27.25
C ARG A 156 48.00 11.45 26.39
N PRO A 157 49.12 12.19 26.55
CA PRO A 157 49.42 13.38 25.75
C PRO A 157 49.78 13.02 24.30
N LEU A 158 49.50 13.93 23.35
CA LEU A 158 49.80 13.78 21.92
C LEU A 158 51.27 13.45 21.60
N THR A 159 52.23 13.79 22.47
CA THR A 159 53.63 13.32 22.38
C THR A 159 53.74 11.80 22.20
N HIS A 160 52.81 11.02 22.77
CA HIS A 160 52.80 9.55 22.72
C HIS A 160 52.44 8.98 21.33
N LEU A 161 52.01 9.82 20.38
CA LEU A 161 51.83 9.43 18.98
C LEU A 161 53.14 9.51 18.16
N PHE A 162 54.16 10.22 18.67
CA PHE A 162 55.42 10.49 17.98
C PHE A 162 56.54 9.59 18.52
N GLY A 163 56.59 8.34 18.06
CA GLY A 163 57.65 7.38 18.39
C GLY A 163 59.06 7.80 17.91
N PRO A 164 60.13 7.10 18.34
CA PRO A 164 61.50 7.47 18.02
C PRO A 164 61.76 7.53 16.51
N GLY A 165 62.25 8.68 16.02
CA GLY A 165 62.49 8.90 14.59
C GLY A 165 61.28 9.44 13.81
N SER A 166 60.24 9.89 14.51
CA SER A 166 59.08 10.55 13.90
C SER A 166 59.47 11.81 13.10
N LYS A 167 58.67 12.11 12.07
CA LYS A 167 58.76 13.31 11.25
C LYS A 167 57.72 14.34 11.69
N LEU A 168 58.04 15.63 11.51
CA LEU A 168 57.11 16.74 11.73
C LEU A 168 57.08 17.66 10.51
N ASP A 169 55.90 17.91 9.97
CA ASP A 169 55.69 18.89 8.89
C ASP A 169 55.41 20.28 9.46
N VAL A 170 56.19 21.29 9.03
CA VAL A 170 56.00 22.70 9.42
C VAL A 170 55.91 23.60 8.20
N ARG A 171 54.91 24.49 8.21
CA ARG A 171 54.57 25.33 7.04
C ARG A 171 55.67 26.33 6.66
N SER A 172 56.50 26.75 7.62
CA SER A 172 57.61 27.67 7.37
C SER A 172 58.71 27.59 8.42
N THR A 173 59.91 28.07 8.06
CA THR A 173 61.01 28.35 9.00
C THR A 173 60.59 29.26 10.15
N ALA A 174 59.73 30.25 9.88
CA ALA A 174 59.22 31.16 10.90
C ALA A 174 58.32 30.45 11.93
N ALA A 175 57.43 29.56 11.48
CA ALA A 175 56.63 28.73 12.38
C ALA A 175 57.51 27.77 13.18
N ALA A 176 58.51 27.16 12.54
CA ALA A 176 59.46 26.26 13.21
C ALA A 176 60.23 26.97 14.34
N ALA A 177 60.58 28.24 14.16
CA ALA A 177 61.29 29.07 15.15
C ALA A 177 60.45 29.43 16.40
N THR A 178 59.13 29.34 16.32
CA THR A 178 58.22 29.51 17.46
C THR A 178 57.83 28.18 18.12
N THR A 179 57.98 27.04 17.42
CA THR A 179 57.60 25.72 17.95
C THR A 179 58.64 25.15 18.90
N VAL A 180 58.19 24.69 20.07
CA VAL A 180 58.93 23.77 20.94
C VAL A 180 58.72 22.35 20.41
N VAL A 181 59.74 21.77 19.77
CA VAL A 181 59.64 20.44 19.15
C VAL A 181 60.02 19.37 20.19
N PRO A 182 59.27 18.25 20.32
CA PRO A 182 59.65 17.14 21.21
C PRO A 182 60.98 16.47 20.85
N ALA A 183 61.71 15.95 21.84
CA ALA A 183 62.98 15.25 21.64
C ALA A 183 62.88 13.99 20.75
N SER A 184 61.72 13.29 20.76
CA SER A 184 61.51 12.09 19.92
C SER A 184 61.44 12.37 18.41
N ILE A 185 61.24 13.64 18.02
CA ILE A 185 61.18 14.08 16.63
C ILE A 185 62.59 14.43 16.16
N GLY A 186 63.22 13.49 15.45
CA GLY A 186 64.57 13.63 14.89
C GLY A 186 64.62 14.25 13.49
N THR A 187 63.48 14.52 12.85
CA THR A 187 63.43 15.10 11.50
C THR A 187 62.22 16.00 11.31
N VAL A 188 62.42 17.15 10.67
CA VAL A 188 61.39 18.13 10.29
C VAL A 188 61.37 18.31 8.78
N VAL A 189 60.18 18.49 8.20
CA VAL A 189 59.94 18.87 6.80
C VAL A 189 59.49 20.31 6.77
N VAL A 190 60.18 21.16 5.99
CA VAL A 190 59.92 22.60 5.96
C VAL A 190 59.44 23.05 4.58
N TRP A 191 58.21 23.54 4.50
CA TRP A 191 57.55 23.81 3.21
C TRP A 191 57.98 25.13 2.54
N ASP A 192 58.26 26.21 3.27
CA ASP A 192 58.82 27.45 2.69
C ASP A 192 60.25 27.29 2.13
N LEU A 193 60.93 26.18 2.44
CA LEU A 193 62.22 25.77 1.83
C LEU A 193 62.05 24.68 0.76
N GLY A 194 60.83 24.43 0.29
CA GLY A 194 60.52 23.47 -0.78
C GLY A 194 60.43 22.03 -0.29
N GLY A 195 59.76 21.79 0.85
CA GLY A 195 59.50 20.44 1.40
C GLY A 195 60.77 19.69 1.84
N ARG A 196 61.85 20.40 2.17
CA ARG A 196 63.15 19.78 2.47
C ARG A 196 63.19 19.19 3.87
N PHE A 197 63.93 18.08 4.01
CA PHE A 197 64.19 17.41 5.28
C PHE A 197 65.35 18.05 6.05
N PHE A 198 65.14 18.27 7.35
CA PHE A 198 66.15 18.78 8.28
C PHE A 198 66.25 17.87 9.50
N ARG A 199 67.46 17.71 10.05
CA ARG A 199 67.73 16.97 11.30
C ARG A 199 68.26 17.92 12.37
N ARG A 200 68.01 17.57 13.64
CA ARG A 200 68.54 18.30 14.81
C ARG A 200 70.06 18.28 14.85
N THR A 201 70.66 19.37 15.32
CA THR A 201 72.07 19.43 15.73
C THR A 201 72.20 20.14 17.08
N ASP A 202 73.10 19.64 17.92
CA ASP A 202 73.43 20.14 19.27
C ASP A 202 74.27 21.43 19.25
N ALA A 203 74.96 21.69 18.14
CA ALA A 203 75.70 22.92 17.85
C ALA A 203 75.26 23.57 16.53
N ASP A 204 75.79 24.77 16.24
CA ASP A 204 75.58 25.45 14.96
C ASP A 204 76.28 24.66 13.82
N PRO A 205 75.55 24.18 12.78
CA PRO A 205 76.09 23.38 11.69
C PRO A 205 76.88 24.19 10.63
N GLY A 206 77.16 25.48 10.87
CA GLY A 206 77.98 26.32 10.00
C GLY A 206 77.22 26.88 8.79
N PRO A 207 77.84 27.02 7.61
CA PRO A 207 77.27 27.69 6.43
C PRO A 207 76.38 26.76 5.56
N VAL A 208 75.63 25.86 6.17
CA VAL A 208 74.62 25.02 5.49
C VAL A 208 73.23 25.65 5.57
N THR A 209 72.28 25.19 4.73
CA THR A 209 70.87 25.55 4.91
C THR A 209 70.39 25.05 6.27
N LYS A 210 69.98 25.99 7.13
CA LYS A 210 69.65 25.73 8.53
C LYS A 210 68.57 26.68 9.05
N PHE A 211 67.89 26.27 10.11
CA PHE A 211 67.02 27.13 10.93
C PHE A 211 67.20 26.79 12.43
N ARG A 212 66.48 27.48 13.31
CA ARG A 212 66.42 27.19 14.75
C ARG A 212 64.97 26.95 15.18
N SER A 213 64.72 26.06 16.13
CA SER A 213 63.42 25.92 16.82
C SER A 213 63.44 26.57 18.20
N ALA A 214 62.29 26.70 18.87
CA ALA A 214 62.23 27.38 20.18
C ALA A 214 62.92 26.57 21.29
N ASP A 215 62.97 25.25 21.16
CA ASP A 215 63.70 24.32 22.03
C ASP A 215 65.18 24.17 21.60
N ARG A 216 66.07 23.89 22.55
CA ARG A 216 67.46 23.49 22.28
C ARG A 216 67.65 21.99 22.45
N PHE A 217 68.09 21.33 21.37
CA PHE A 217 68.58 19.95 21.41
C PHE A 217 69.98 19.88 22.03
N LEU A 218 70.23 18.81 22.78
CA LEU A 218 71.46 18.56 23.52
C LEU A 218 72.18 17.30 23.00
N SER A 219 73.48 17.19 23.29
CA SER A 219 74.34 16.10 22.79
C SER A 219 74.07 14.73 23.44
N ASP A 220 73.25 14.68 24.49
CA ASP A 220 72.73 13.47 25.14
C ASP A 220 71.42 12.96 24.50
N GLY A 221 70.81 13.73 23.60
CA GLY A 221 69.56 13.40 22.90
C GLY A 221 68.31 14.07 23.48
N GLU A 222 68.43 14.88 24.53
CA GLU A 222 67.30 15.58 25.16
C GLU A 222 67.08 16.99 24.59
N THR A 223 65.99 17.64 25.01
CA THR A 223 65.67 19.03 24.67
C THR A 223 65.42 19.89 25.92
N ASP A 224 65.92 21.13 25.93
CA ASP A 224 65.58 22.13 26.94
C ASP A 224 64.94 23.41 26.35
N LEU A 225 64.41 24.25 27.23
CA LEU A 225 63.69 25.48 26.88
C LEU A 225 64.62 26.70 26.66
N ALA A 226 65.95 26.52 26.55
CA ALA A 226 66.84 27.60 26.18
C ALA A 226 66.73 27.88 24.67
N ASN A 227 66.38 29.11 24.29
CA ASN A 227 65.95 29.39 22.92
C ASN A 227 67.02 29.10 21.84
N GLY A 228 66.71 28.14 20.97
CA GLY A 228 67.33 27.99 19.66
C GLY A 228 68.29 26.81 19.50
N GLY A 229 67.77 25.60 19.54
CA GLY A 229 68.42 24.42 18.96
C GLY A 229 68.52 24.55 17.44
N TRP A 230 69.49 23.89 16.83
CA TRP A 230 69.75 24.02 15.40
C TRP A 230 69.17 22.86 14.60
N TRP A 231 68.79 23.16 13.37
CA TRP A 231 68.30 22.18 12.40
C TRP A 231 69.09 22.34 11.10
N ALA A 232 69.77 21.27 10.67
CA ALA A 232 70.59 21.23 9.46
C ALA A 232 69.88 20.44 8.35
N ILE A 233 69.99 20.89 7.10
CA ILE A 233 69.47 20.16 5.93
C ILE A 233 70.09 18.76 5.83
N SER A 234 69.26 17.74 5.62
CA SER A 234 69.70 16.34 5.51
C SER A 234 70.13 16.03 4.06
N PRO A 235 71.43 15.79 3.77
CA PRO A 235 71.92 15.61 2.39
C PRO A 235 71.62 14.22 1.80
N ASP A 236 71.06 13.32 2.61
CA ASP A 236 70.86 11.89 2.37
C ASP A 236 69.40 11.50 2.06
N MET A 237 68.49 12.47 1.90
CA MET A 237 67.05 12.27 1.67
C MET A 237 66.55 13.08 0.45
N ARG A 238 66.10 12.40 -0.62
CA ARG A 238 65.81 12.94 -1.98
C ARG A 238 64.82 11.99 -2.70
N GLU A 239 64.09 12.24 -3.81
CA GLU A 239 63.60 13.36 -4.67
C GLU A 239 62.79 12.70 -5.84
N PRO A 240 62.02 13.38 -6.71
CA PRO A 240 61.43 14.74 -6.72
C PRO A 240 59.90 14.71 -7.08
N LEU A 241 59.36 15.82 -7.65
CA LEU A 241 58.02 15.98 -8.31
C LEU A 241 56.78 16.04 -7.36
N ASP A 242 55.66 16.72 -7.68
CA ASP A 242 55.26 17.50 -8.88
C ASP A 242 54.44 18.77 -8.49
N GLU A 243 54.30 19.75 -9.39
CA GLU A 243 53.62 21.04 -9.17
C GLU A 243 52.32 21.19 -10.01
N SER A 244 51.12 20.75 -9.55
CA SER A 244 49.82 21.27 -10.08
C SER A 244 48.52 20.76 -9.43
N VAL A 245 48.17 21.24 -8.22
CA VAL A 245 46.76 21.56 -7.88
C VAL A 245 46.75 22.82 -7.00
N THR A 246 46.05 23.87 -7.42
CA THR A 246 45.87 25.10 -6.62
C THR A 246 44.41 25.30 -6.26
N ASP A 247 44.11 25.29 -4.95
CA ASP A 247 42.76 25.55 -4.44
C ASP A 247 42.33 27.00 -4.70
N ALA A 248 41.42 27.18 -5.65
CA ALA A 248 40.87 28.47 -6.05
C ALA A 248 39.39 28.59 -5.63
N LYS A 249 39.18 28.97 -4.36
CA LYS A 249 37.94 29.51 -3.75
C LYS A 249 36.65 29.41 -4.59
N VAL A 250 35.78 28.46 -4.25
CA VAL A 250 34.34 28.61 -4.52
C VAL A 250 33.71 29.42 -3.38
N ALA A 251 32.91 30.43 -3.70
CA ALA A 251 32.21 31.26 -2.71
C ALA A 251 30.84 30.67 -2.34
N SER A 252 30.44 30.81 -1.08
CA SER A 252 29.11 30.42 -0.60
C SER A 252 28.01 31.37 -1.09
N PRO A 253 26.90 30.86 -1.66
CA PRO A 253 25.65 31.60 -1.80
C PRO A 253 25.02 31.86 -0.41
N ALA A 254 24.17 32.88 -0.31
CA ALA A 254 23.64 33.35 0.97
C ALA A 254 22.19 32.92 1.26
N ASP A 255 21.91 32.76 2.56
CA ASP A 255 20.65 32.97 3.27
C ASP A 255 19.36 32.21 2.83
N PRO A 256 18.97 31.12 3.54
CA PRO A 256 17.75 30.34 3.28
C PRO A 256 16.50 30.90 4.00
N ALA A 257 16.31 32.23 4.03
CA ALA A 257 15.26 32.88 4.82
C ALA A 257 13.91 33.12 4.11
N ALA A 258 13.77 32.76 2.82
CA ALA A 258 12.61 33.13 2.01
C ALA A 258 12.00 31.95 1.22
N LEU A 259 10.98 31.29 1.81
CA LEU A 259 9.80 30.70 1.14
C LEU A 259 8.91 29.93 2.14
N ILE A 260 8.29 30.66 3.08
CA ILE A 260 7.11 30.16 3.82
C ILE A 260 6.07 31.29 3.84
N ASP A 261 5.16 31.28 2.87
CA ASP A 261 3.85 31.91 3.00
C ASP A 261 2.78 30.90 2.56
N GLY A 262 1.60 30.98 3.16
CA GLY A 262 0.69 29.85 3.25
C GLY A 262 -0.53 29.93 2.35
N ASN A 263 -0.95 28.77 1.83
CA ASN A 263 -2.36 28.52 1.60
C ASN A 263 -2.74 27.07 1.93
N LYS A 264 -3.67 26.90 2.88
CA LYS A 264 -4.19 25.58 3.27
C LYS A 264 -5.57 25.40 2.65
N LEU A 265 -5.67 24.60 1.58
CA LEU A 265 -6.94 23.95 1.27
C LEU A 265 -7.12 22.75 2.20
N ARG A 266 -8.35 22.57 2.68
CA ARG A 266 -8.73 21.46 3.56
C ARG A 266 -9.51 20.44 2.76
N TYR A 267 -9.21 19.16 2.98
CA TYR A 267 -10.24 18.13 2.97
C TYR A 267 -10.45 17.64 4.41
N GLN A 268 -11.67 17.19 4.72
CA GLN A 268 -12.07 16.84 6.08
C GLN A 268 -13.04 15.64 6.06
N ASP A 269 -13.00 14.87 7.15
CA ASP A 269 -13.90 13.76 7.52
C ASP A 269 -13.79 12.49 6.64
N GLY A 270 -13.43 11.33 7.22
CA GLY A 270 -13.49 10.07 6.47
C GLY A 270 -12.74 8.80 6.94
N ILE A 271 -11.93 8.83 8.02
CA ILE A 271 -11.06 7.71 8.45
C ILE A 271 -9.89 7.43 7.47
N ASP A 272 -8.85 8.26 7.59
CA ASP A 272 -7.52 7.96 7.05
C ASP A 272 -6.81 6.94 7.99
N PRO A 273 -6.34 5.77 7.48
CA PRO A 273 -5.62 4.78 8.29
C PRO A 273 -4.18 5.19 8.65
N PHE A 274 -3.56 6.15 7.95
CA PHE A 274 -2.18 6.57 8.16
C PHE A 274 -2.00 8.09 7.96
N PRO A 275 -2.21 8.91 9.01
CA PRO A 275 -1.99 10.34 8.90
C PRO A 275 -0.53 10.63 8.49
N LEU A 276 -0.37 11.26 7.33
CA LEU A 276 0.93 11.70 6.82
C LEU A 276 1.64 12.53 7.91
N PRO A 277 2.88 12.17 8.28
CA PRO A 277 3.56 12.83 9.39
C PRO A 277 3.88 14.28 9.01
N LEU A 278 3.32 15.24 9.76
CA LEU A 278 3.80 16.63 9.73
C LEU A 278 5.32 16.63 9.89
N VAL A 279 6.03 17.38 9.04
CA VAL A 279 7.48 17.23 8.84
C VAL A 279 8.28 17.77 10.04
N THR A 280 8.38 16.96 11.10
CA THR A 280 9.14 17.26 12.32
C THR A 280 10.30 16.26 12.50
N ARG A 281 11.16 16.15 11.47
CA ARG A 281 12.43 15.36 11.46
C ARG A 281 12.32 13.98 12.17
N ASP A 282 11.30 13.19 11.82
CA ASP A 282 11.25 11.79 12.24
C ASP A 282 12.44 11.04 11.64
N ARG A 283 13.34 10.55 12.50
CA ARG A 283 14.59 9.87 12.08
C ARG A 283 14.32 8.64 11.19
N ARG A 284 13.10 8.08 11.21
CA ARG A 284 12.68 6.93 10.40
C ARG A 284 12.45 7.24 8.90
N TRP A 285 12.43 8.50 8.49
CA TRP A 285 12.31 8.91 7.09
C TRP A 285 13.53 9.72 6.63
N MET A 286 13.90 9.64 5.36
CA MET A 286 14.90 10.48 4.68
C MET A 286 14.37 10.94 3.33
N TRP A 287 14.79 12.12 2.86
CA TRP A 287 14.49 12.52 1.49
C TRP A 287 15.40 11.76 0.54
N ILE A 288 14.88 11.35 -0.61
CA ILE A 288 15.70 10.69 -1.64
C ILE A 288 16.79 11.66 -2.16
N THR A 289 16.47 12.96 -2.17
CA THR A 289 17.36 14.10 -2.47
C THR A 289 18.35 14.44 -1.35
N ASP A 290 18.38 13.72 -0.21
CA ASP A 290 19.49 13.76 0.76
C ASP A 290 20.77 13.04 0.20
N THR A 291 20.90 12.97 -1.12
CA THR A 291 22.02 12.35 -1.86
C THR A 291 22.39 13.20 -3.08
N ASP A 292 23.68 13.45 -3.27
CA ASP A 292 24.21 14.54 -4.12
C ASP A 292 24.14 14.30 -5.65
N GLN A 293 23.27 13.38 -6.11
CA GLN A 293 23.09 13.02 -7.52
C GLN A 293 21.64 12.67 -7.89
N ILE A 294 20.63 13.26 -7.24
CA ILE A 294 19.25 13.24 -7.74
C ILE A 294 18.84 14.66 -8.09
N THR A 295 18.51 14.85 -9.37
CA THR A 295 18.04 16.11 -9.94
C THR A 295 16.52 16.21 -9.95
N GLY A 296 15.81 15.09 -10.14
CA GLY A 296 14.35 15.07 -10.19
C GLY A 296 13.75 15.87 -11.35
N ASN A 297 14.51 16.11 -12.43
CA ASN A 297 14.11 16.97 -13.55
C ASN A 297 13.54 16.22 -14.77
N GLY A 298 13.46 14.89 -14.72
CA GLY A 298 12.89 14.04 -15.77
C GLY A 298 13.75 13.87 -17.03
N THR A 299 14.98 14.40 -17.06
CA THR A 299 15.85 14.38 -18.26
C THR A 299 17.28 13.93 -17.94
N SER A 300 17.85 14.41 -16.83
CA SER A 300 19.11 13.91 -16.28
C SER A 300 18.90 12.50 -15.73
N ASN A 301 19.95 11.68 -15.74
CA ASN A 301 19.88 10.32 -15.20
C ASN A 301 20.10 10.35 -13.68
N ASP A 302 19.07 9.98 -12.92
CA ASP A 302 19.08 9.98 -11.44
C ASP A 302 19.43 8.58 -10.85
N GLN A 303 19.64 7.56 -11.69
CA GLN A 303 19.85 6.13 -11.32
C GLN A 303 20.76 5.93 -10.11
N ALA A 304 22.03 6.32 -10.22
CA ALA A 304 23.04 6.12 -9.17
C ALA A 304 22.74 6.92 -7.89
N GLY A 305 21.94 8.00 -7.99
CA GLY A 305 21.40 8.70 -6.83
C GLY A 305 20.34 7.85 -6.10
N VAL A 306 19.38 7.32 -6.85
CA VAL A 306 18.29 6.47 -6.34
C VAL A 306 18.83 5.20 -5.68
N GLU A 307 19.74 4.49 -6.34
CA GLU A 307 20.36 3.26 -5.82
C GLU A 307 21.04 3.50 -4.46
N ARG A 308 21.86 4.55 -4.34
CA ARG A 308 22.50 4.91 -3.06
C ARG A 308 21.53 5.47 -2.03
N ALA A 309 20.42 6.08 -2.45
CA ALA A 309 19.37 6.49 -1.52
C ALA A 309 18.65 5.26 -0.93
N ILE A 310 18.34 4.25 -1.76
CA ILE A 310 17.81 2.94 -1.34
C ILE A 310 18.78 2.24 -0.41
N GLU A 311 20.06 2.12 -0.78
CA GLU A 311 21.11 1.52 0.05
C GLU A 311 21.19 2.22 1.43
N LYS A 312 21.29 3.56 1.45
CA LYS A 312 21.32 4.36 2.69
C LYS A 312 20.05 4.18 3.52
N ALA A 313 18.86 4.13 2.89
CA ALA A 313 17.61 3.94 3.60
C ALA A 313 17.58 2.56 4.28
N CYS A 314 17.84 1.50 3.51
CA CYS A 314 17.86 0.12 3.96
C CYS A 314 18.90 -0.12 5.07
N LEU A 315 20.15 0.34 4.90
CA LEU A 315 21.22 0.21 5.92
C LEU A 315 20.90 0.91 7.24
N ASN A 316 20.14 2.00 7.22
CA ASN A 316 19.79 2.77 8.41
C ASN A 316 18.40 2.43 8.97
N GLY A 317 17.67 1.47 8.39
CA GLY A 317 16.28 1.16 8.77
C GLY A 317 15.31 2.34 8.53
N ARG A 318 15.64 3.21 7.59
CA ARG A 318 14.86 4.40 7.20
C ARG A 318 14.01 4.10 5.96
N LYS A 319 13.03 4.96 5.74
CA LYS A 319 12.15 4.97 4.56
C LYS A 319 12.48 6.17 3.67
N LEU A 320 12.23 6.05 2.37
CA LEU A 320 12.40 7.13 1.40
C LEU A 320 11.15 8.01 1.31
N LEU A 321 11.36 9.33 1.33
CA LEU A 321 10.41 10.35 0.92
C LEU A 321 10.80 10.89 -0.45
N ILE A 322 9.84 10.90 -1.37
CA ILE A 322 9.94 11.56 -2.67
C ILE A 322 9.31 12.97 -2.54
N PRO A 323 10.04 14.05 -2.86
CA PRO A 323 9.45 15.38 -2.96
C PRO A 323 8.24 15.47 -3.88
N ASP A 324 7.42 16.51 -3.69
CA ASP A 324 6.37 16.91 -4.62
C ASP A 324 6.98 17.56 -5.89
N ASP A 325 6.23 17.50 -6.99
CA ASP A 325 6.51 18.13 -8.28
C ASP A 325 7.90 17.79 -8.90
N ILE A 326 8.41 16.58 -8.65
CA ILE A 326 9.66 16.07 -9.26
C ILE A 326 9.44 14.83 -10.13
N VAL A 327 10.40 14.59 -11.03
CA VAL A 327 10.41 13.49 -12.00
C VAL A 327 11.77 12.80 -11.95
N ILE A 328 11.84 11.65 -11.29
CA ILE A 328 13.06 10.86 -11.16
C ILE A 328 13.20 10.00 -12.42
N ARG A 329 14.21 10.26 -13.24
CA ARG A 329 14.47 9.46 -14.46
C ARG A 329 15.51 8.37 -14.19
N LEU A 330 15.07 7.13 -14.36
CA LEU A 330 15.85 5.90 -14.27
C LEU A 330 16.11 5.40 -15.68
N THR A 331 17.30 4.86 -15.94
CA THR A 331 17.68 4.33 -17.26
C THR A 331 18.06 2.86 -17.25
N GLU A 332 17.98 2.22 -16.09
CA GLU A 332 18.23 0.78 -15.91
C GLU A 332 17.30 0.27 -14.79
N PRO A 333 16.90 -1.01 -14.79
CA PRO A 333 16.08 -1.60 -13.74
C PRO A 333 16.62 -1.38 -12.33
N VAL A 334 15.76 -0.98 -11.38
CA VAL A 334 16.15 -0.83 -9.98
C VAL A 334 15.93 -2.14 -9.23
N GLU A 335 17.01 -2.90 -9.09
CA GLU A 335 17.04 -4.17 -8.38
C GLU A 335 17.14 -3.99 -6.85
N ASN A 336 16.36 -4.75 -6.09
CA ASN A 336 16.53 -4.91 -4.63
C ASN A 336 16.60 -6.39 -4.26
N HIS A 337 17.79 -6.98 -4.43
CA HIS A 337 18.11 -8.34 -4.00
C HIS A 337 18.74 -8.35 -2.60
N GLY A 338 18.11 -9.03 -1.63
CA GLY A 338 18.76 -9.30 -0.33
C GLY A 338 18.03 -8.78 0.90
N ASN A 339 16.93 -9.40 1.32
CA ASN A 339 16.27 -9.25 2.64
C ASN A 339 15.82 -7.83 3.10
N LEU A 340 16.15 -6.75 2.40
CA LEU A 340 16.00 -5.38 2.92
C LEU A 340 14.60 -4.81 2.65
N SER A 341 13.90 -4.46 3.73
CA SER A 341 12.56 -3.87 3.70
C SER A 341 12.62 -2.40 3.31
N LEU A 342 12.21 -2.06 2.09
CA LEU A 342 12.20 -0.70 1.56
C LEU A 342 10.78 -0.13 1.56
N LYS A 343 10.59 1.10 2.06
CA LYS A 343 9.33 1.84 1.86
C LYS A 343 9.60 3.19 1.21
N ILE A 344 8.91 3.46 0.10
CA ILE A 344 8.94 4.69 -0.68
C ILE A 344 7.57 5.36 -0.51
N ALA A 345 7.55 6.63 -0.10
CA ALA A 345 6.35 7.44 -0.07
C ALA A 345 6.59 8.78 -0.79
N GLY A 346 5.73 9.13 -1.74
CA GLY A 346 5.67 10.45 -2.33
C GLY A 346 4.63 11.35 -1.68
N SER A 347 4.38 12.48 -2.33
CA SER A 347 3.37 13.48 -1.91
C SER A 347 2.00 13.25 -2.56
N GLY A 348 1.82 12.12 -3.26
CA GLY A 348 0.69 11.85 -4.15
C GLY A 348 1.00 12.25 -5.60
N VAL A 349 0.01 12.03 -6.47
CA VAL A 349 0.03 12.46 -7.88
C VAL A 349 -1.29 13.12 -8.26
N GLU A 350 -1.17 14.28 -8.91
CA GLU A 350 -2.26 14.95 -9.61
C GLU A 350 -2.52 14.21 -10.94
N VAL A 351 -3.79 13.85 -11.17
CA VAL A 351 -4.22 13.18 -12.39
C VAL A 351 -5.12 14.15 -13.15
N VAL A 352 -4.60 14.69 -14.25
CA VAL A 352 -5.29 15.71 -15.05
C VAL A 352 -6.32 15.03 -15.94
N GLU A 353 -7.55 14.94 -15.44
CA GLU A 353 -8.70 14.45 -16.20
C GLU A 353 -9.10 15.42 -17.32
N ASN A 354 -8.41 15.35 -18.46
CA ASN A 354 -8.86 16.01 -19.67
C ASN A 354 -10.05 15.26 -20.28
N ASN A 355 -11.22 15.36 -19.65
CA ASN A 355 -12.52 14.77 -20.06
C ASN A 355 -13.03 15.23 -21.46
N ASN A 356 -12.18 15.87 -22.26
CA ASN A 356 -12.51 16.42 -23.57
C ASN A 356 -12.31 15.39 -24.69
N TYR A 357 -13.19 14.37 -24.72
CA TYR A 357 -13.31 13.36 -25.78
C TYR A 357 -13.45 13.92 -27.21
N ALA A 358 -13.56 15.23 -27.42
CA ALA A 358 -13.48 15.86 -28.74
C ALA A 358 -12.04 16.05 -29.26
N THR A 359 -11.02 15.72 -28.46
CA THR A 359 -9.59 15.95 -28.81
C THR A 359 -8.77 14.67 -29.04
N ASN A 360 -9.23 13.50 -28.59
CA ASN A 360 -8.63 12.16 -28.83
C ASN A 360 -7.09 12.12 -28.85
N GLY A 361 -6.46 12.75 -27.86
CA GLY A 361 -5.01 12.90 -27.77
C GLY A 361 -4.41 12.37 -26.46
N ILE A 362 -3.11 12.60 -26.31
CA ILE A 362 -2.36 12.36 -25.08
C ILE A 362 -2.70 13.47 -24.07
N ASN A 363 -3.00 13.09 -22.82
CA ASN A 363 -3.24 14.00 -21.71
C ASN A 363 -1.92 14.61 -21.19
N THR A 364 -1.99 15.78 -20.57
CA THR A 364 -0.83 16.34 -19.86
C THR A 364 -0.63 15.61 -18.54
N ARG A 365 0.58 15.10 -18.30
CA ARG A 365 0.99 14.55 -16.99
C ARG A 365 0.85 15.63 -15.89
N GLY A 366 0.14 15.31 -14.81
CA GLY A 366 -0.01 16.21 -13.67
C GLY A 366 1.23 16.30 -12.78
N LYS A 367 1.14 17.16 -11.75
CA LYS A 367 2.15 17.31 -10.69
C LYS A 367 2.24 16.07 -9.79
N GLY A 368 3.20 16.07 -8.87
CA GLY A 368 3.37 15.01 -7.86
C GLY A 368 4.75 14.36 -7.85
N SER A 369 4.85 13.23 -7.15
CA SER A 369 6.06 12.43 -7.03
C SER A 369 6.13 11.34 -8.11
N TRP A 370 6.97 11.52 -9.13
CA TRP A 370 7.01 10.64 -10.30
C TRP A 370 8.34 9.90 -10.50
N PHE A 371 8.24 8.66 -10.98
CA PHE A 371 9.33 7.92 -11.60
C PHE A 371 9.09 7.77 -13.11
N PHE A 372 10.15 7.95 -13.89
CA PHE A 372 10.20 7.69 -15.33
C PHE A 372 11.19 6.55 -15.56
N PHE A 373 10.69 5.41 -16.03
CA PHE A 373 11.49 4.25 -16.41
C PHE A 373 11.84 4.36 -17.90
N ASP A 374 12.96 5.00 -18.19
CA ASP A 374 13.46 5.22 -19.55
C ASP A 374 14.35 4.05 -19.98
N HIS A 375 13.75 2.85 -19.96
CA HIS A 375 14.34 1.56 -20.30
C HIS A 375 13.27 0.49 -20.54
N GLU A 376 13.63 -0.58 -21.26
CA GLU A 376 12.75 -1.72 -21.59
C GLU A 376 12.49 -2.64 -20.39
N GLY A 377 13.46 -2.80 -19.48
CA GLY A 377 13.36 -3.72 -18.33
C GLY A 377 12.38 -3.29 -17.22
N VAL A 378 12.30 -4.10 -16.16
CA VAL A 378 11.43 -3.87 -14.98
C VAL A 378 11.78 -2.54 -14.31
N GLY A 379 10.79 -1.73 -13.91
CA GLY A 379 11.04 -0.48 -13.18
C GLY A 379 11.71 -0.71 -11.82
N PHE A 380 11.04 -1.48 -10.96
CA PHE A 380 11.61 -2.03 -9.72
C PHE A 380 11.37 -3.56 -9.63
N ASP A 381 12.41 -4.40 -9.55
CA ASP A 381 12.28 -5.83 -9.23
C ASP A 381 12.70 -6.08 -7.77
N PHE A 382 11.73 -6.41 -6.93
CA PHE A 382 11.89 -6.65 -5.50
C PHE A 382 11.95 -8.16 -5.22
N GLU A 383 13.13 -8.68 -4.83
CA GLU A 383 13.29 -10.11 -4.53
C GLU A 383 13.56 -10.39 -3.04
N GLY A 384 12.59 -11.05 -2.39
CA GLY A 384 12.65 -11.53 -1.00
C GLY A 384 13.57 -12.75 -0.78
N ARG A 385 14.76 -12.75 -1.38
CA ARG A 385 15.77 -13.82 -1.24
C ARG A 385 17.07 -13.31 -0.67
N SER A 386 17.91 -14.25 -0.22
CA SER A 386 19.32 -14.01 0.14
C SER A 386 20.13 -15.24 -0.21
N ASN A 387 21.24 -15.08 -0.94
CA ASN A 387 22.19 -16.16 -1.29
C ASN A 387 21.53 -17.46 -1.81
N GLY A 388 20.50 -17.33 -2.66
CA GLY A 388 19.76 -18.47 -3.23
C GLY A 388 18.82 -19.21 -2.27
N VAL A 389 18.66 -18.74 -1.02
CA VAL A 389 17.80 -19.37 -0.01
C VAL A 389 16.40 -18.75 -0.01
N ASN A 390 15.38 -19.64 0.01
CA ASN A 390 13.97 -19.40 0.30
C ASN A 390 13.65 -18.63 1.60
N LEU A 391 14.01 -17.36 1.75
CA LEU A 391 13.71 -16.53 2.94
C LEU A 391 12.35 -15.83 2.85
N VAL A 392 11.32 -16.66 2.68
CA VAL A 392 9.94 -16.25 2.39
C VAL A 392 9.40 -15.24 3.42
N GLY A 393 8.97 -14.07 2.96
CA GLY A 393 8.30 -13.06 3.79
C GLY A 393 9.20 -12.08 4.57
N ASN A 394 10.53 -12.17 4.48
CA ASN A 394 11.43 -11.28 5.24
C ASN A 394 11.52 -9.83 4.73
N ALA A 395 11.30 -9.59 3.44
CA ALA A 395 11.33 -8.25 2.85
C ALA A 395 9.92 -7.64 2.80
N HIS A 396 9.72 -6.53 3.49
CA HIS A 396 8.48 -5.75 3.47
C HIS A 396 8.64 -4.48 2.62
N ILE A 397 8.11 -4.51 1.41
CA ILE A 397 8.06 -3.36 0.51
C ILE A 397 6.87 -2.45 0.85
N GLY A 398 6.99 -1.16 0.59
CA GLY A 398 5.89 -0.19 0.71
C GLY A 398 5.97 0.85 -0.39
N ILE A 399 4.88 1.06 -1.13
CA ILE A 399 4.80 2.03 -2.22
C ILE A 399 3.58 2.93 -1.99
N PHE A 400 3.80 4.22 -1.74
CA PHE A 400 2.71 5.12 -1.33
C PHE A 400 2.75 6.45 -2.10
N GLY A 401 1.64 6.88 -2.69
CA GLY A 401 1.49 8.25 -3.22
C GLY A 401 2.53 8.63 -4.28
N ILE A 402 2.75 7.76 -5.28
CA ILE A 402 3.67 8.00 -6.40
C ILE A 402 3.02 7.66 -7.74
N GLY A 403 3.58 8.20 -8.83
CA GLY A 403 3.23 7.83 -10.20
C GLY A 403 4.41 7.27 -10.98
N THR A 404 4.12 6.46 -12.00
CA THR A 404 5.11 5.87 -12.90
C THR A 404 4.76 6.09 -14.37
N MET A 405 5.78 6.18 -15.22
CA MET A 405 5.61 6.34 -16.67
C MET A 405 6.74 5.73 -17.52
N ARG A 406 6.42 5.46 -18.79
CA ARG A 406 7.28 4.94 -19.85
C ARG A 406 7.28 5.86 -21.07
N ASP A 407 8.32 5.78 -21.91
CA ASP A 407 8.39 6.49 -23.20
C ASP A 407 7.60 5.74 -24.28
N GLN A 408 6.28 5.82 -24.20
CA GLN A 408 5.39 5.11 -25.13
C GLN A 408 5.42 5.73 -26.53
N PRO A 409 5.38 4.92 -27.61
CA PRO A 409 5.30 5.43 -28.98
C PRO A 409 4.13 6.40 -29.18
N THR A 410 4.30 7.40 -30.06
CA THR A 410 3.23 8.36 -30.36
C THR A 410 2.04 7.64 -30.99
N PRO A 411 0.80 7.79 -30.48
CA PRO A 411 -0.37 7.12 -31.03
C PRO A 411 -0.68 7.48 -32.49
N GLU A 412 -0.64 6.47 -33.35
CA GLU A 412 -0.99 6.55 -34.78
C GLU A 412 -1.77 5.30 -35.23
N SER A 413 -2.00 5.14 -36.54
CA SER A 413 -2.80 4.02 -37.07
C SER A 413 -2.07 2.67 -36.92
N ASN A 414 -2.74 1.67 -36.35
CA ASN A 414 -2.16 0.38 -35.94
C ASN A 414 -1.05 0.51 -34.87
N TRP A 415 -1.17 1.50 -33.98
CA TRP A 415 -0.26 1.67 -32.84
C TRP A 415 -0.30 0.46 -31.89
N GLU A 416 0.89 0.12 -31.38
CA GLU A 416 1.12 -0.82 -30.29
C GLU A 416 2.01 -0.13 -29.23
N PRO A 417 1.89 -0.48 -27.93
CA PRO A 417 2.78 0.03 -26.90
C PRO A 417 4.21 -0.51 -27.07
N GLY A 418 5.20 0.19 -26.51
CA GLY A 418 6.58 -0.32 -26.45
C GLY A 418 6.67 -1.58 -25.57
N ASP A 419 7.63 -2.46 -25.84
CA ASP A 419 7.82 -3.74 -25.15
C ASP A 419 8.49 -3.55 -23.77
N PHE A 420 7.78 -2.82 -22.89
CA PHE A 420 8.21 -2.50 -21.53
C PHE A 420 7.76 -3.58 -20.54
N ASP A 421 8.72 -4.17 -19.83
CA ASP A 421 8.47 -5.10 -18.72
C ASP A 421 7.82 -4.35 -17.52
N PHE A 422 7.33 -5.08 -16.51
CA PHE A 422 6.53 -4.53 -15.41
C PHE A 422 7.16 -3.30 -14.71
N ASP A 423 6.38 -2.25 -14.44
CA ASP A 423 6.83 -1.12 -13.61
C ASP A 423 7.22 -1.58 -12.20
N PHE A 424 6.47 -2.51 -11.62
CA PHE A 424 6.79 -3.14 -10.35
C PHE A 424 6.68 -4.65 -10.43
N ARG A 425 7.75 -5.34 -10.03
CA ARG A 425 7.74 -6.78 -9.83
C ARG A 425 8.04 -7.14 -8.38
N PHE A 426 7.22 -8.01 -7.82
CA PHE A 426 7.32 -8.47 -6.44
C PHE A 426 7.52 -9.99 -6.43
N THR A 427 8.71 -10.43 -6.02
CA THR A 427 9.09 -11.85 -5.95
C THR A 427 9.36 -12.26 -4.50
N GLN A 428 8.52 -13.14 -3.93
CA GLN A 428 8.70 -13.72 -2.57
C GLN A 428 8.76 -12.74 -1.37
N CYS A 429 8.31 -11.51 -1.53
CA CYS A 429 8.26 -10.46 -0.50
C CYS A 429 6.83 -10.27 0.08
N THR A 430 6.67 -9.28 0.96
CA THR A 430 5.39 -8.70 1.42
C THR A 430 5.30 -7.28 0.88
N ALA A 431 4.13 -6.80 0.44
CA ALA A 431 3.95 -5.42 -0.02
C ALA A 431 2.65 -4.76 0.48
N ASP A 432 2.78 -3.52 0.93
CA ASP A 432 1.69 -2.56 1.07
C ASP A 432 1.79 -1.53 -0.06
N ILE A 433 0.70 -1.27 -0.77
CA ILE A 433 0.62 -0.29 -1.87
C ILE A 433 -0.61 0.59 -1.68
N ASP A 434 -0.47 1.91 -1.77
CA ASP A 434 -1.62 2.85 -1.69
C ASP A 434 -1.36 4.14 -2.49
N ASP A 435 -2.40 4.74 -3.07
CA ASP A 435 -2.32 5.81 -4.08
C ASP A 435 -1.17 5.63 -5.10
N LEU A 436 -1.18 4.49 -5.82
CA LEU A 436 -0.25 4.24 -6.92
C LEU A 436 -0.88 4.64 -8.27
N THR A 437 -0.20 5.50 -9.03
CA THR A 437 -0.65 5.98 -10.34
C THR A 437 0.20 5.41 -11.49
N LEU A 438 -0.26 4.32 -12.09
CA LEU A 438 0.33 3.67 -13.26
C LEU A 438 -0.06 4.39 -14.56
N TRP A 439 0.61 5.49 -14.92
CA TRP A 439 0.07 6.42 -15.93
C TRP A 439 -0.05 5.80 -17.33
N ASN A 440 1.03 5.21 -17.85
CA ASN A 440 1.08 4.61 -19.19
C ASN A 440 1.98 3.36 -19.35
N PRO A 441 2.18 2.47 -18.35
CA PRO A 441 3.05 1.32 -18.52
C PRO A 441 2.43 0.28 -19.46
N THR A 442 3.27 -0.46 -20.19
CA THR A 442 2.80 -1.63 -20.95
C THR A 442 2.35 -2.74 -19.98
N MET A 443 3.14 -2.98 -18.94
CA MET A 443 2.79 -3.87 -17.84
C MET A 443 2.97 -3.15 -16.49
N GLY A 444 1.94 -3.15 -15.65
CA GLY A 444 1.88 -2.40 -14.39
C GLY A 444 2.57 -3.12 -13.24
N LEU A 445 1.87 -4.06 -12.61
CA LEU A 445 2.34 -4.79 -11.44
C LEU A 445 2.31 -6.31 -11.65
N GLN A 446 3.40 -7.00 -11.32
CA GLN A 446 3.42 -8.46 -11.19
C GLN A 446 3.75 -8.89 -9.77
N TRP A 447 2.92 -9.78 -9.21
CA TRP A 447 3.16 -10.46 -7.95
C TRP A 447 3.43 -11.95 -8.22
N ARG A 448 4.65 -12.43 -7.96
CA ARG A 448 5.06 -13.80 -8.34
C ARG A 448 5.70 -14.65 -7.23
N ARG A 449 5.39 -15.96 -7.28
CA ARG A 449 6.05 -17.05 -6.52
C ARG A 449 6.03 -16.90 -4.99
N ALA A 450 5.15 -16.06 -4.44
CA ALA A 450 5.05 -15.81 -3.00
C ALA A 450 4.31 -16.96 -2.30
N ARG A 451 5.07 -17.85 -1.64
CA ARG A 451 4.51 -18.94 -0.81
C ARG A 451 4.00 -18.50 0.56
N SER A 452 4.48 -17.36 1.04
CA SER A 452 3.95 -16.62 2.17
C SER A 452 4.41 -15.17 2.00
N GLY A 453 3.54 -14.24 2.34
CA GLY A 453 3.76 -12.83 2.09
C GLY A 453 2.44 -12.17 1.74
N GLN A 454 2.16 -11.05 2.40
CA GLN A 454 0.88 -10.36 2.24
C GLN A 454 1.02 -9.34 1.12
N LEU A 455 0.06 -9.33 0.19
CA LEU A 455 -0.14 -8.21 -0.74
C LEU A 455 -1.38 -7.44 -0.27
N ASN A 456 -1.19 -6.18 0.10
CA ASN A 456 -2.28 -5.24 0.33
C ASN A 456 -2.16 -4.11 -0.71
N ILE A 457 -3.20 -3.92 -1.53
CA ILE A 457 -3.37 -2.73 -2.35
C ILE A 457 -4.58 -1.97 -1.81
N GLY A 458 -4.40 -0.69 -1.49
CA GLY A 458 -5.46 0.28 -1.26
C GLY A 458 -5.99 0.79 -2.59
N LEU A 459 -5.69 2.04 -2.91
CA LEU A 459 -5.95 2.63 -4.23
C LEU A 459 -4.81 2.33 -5.23
N ILE A 460 -5.18 1.81 -6.40
CA ILE A 460 -4.33 1.81 -7.60
C ILE A 460 -5.13 2.32 -8.81
N ARG A 461 -4.55 3.27 -9.54
CA ARG A 461 -5.19 3.97 -10.67
C ARG A 461 -4.22 4.07 -11.85
N GLY A 462 -4.72 4.13 -13.09
CA GLY A 462 -3.83 4.20 -14.25
C GLY A 462 -4.42 3.83 -15.60
N GLN A 463 -3.59 3.85 -16.65
CA GLN A 463 -3.88 3.25 -17.95
C GLN A 463 -2.80 2.23 -18.36
N PRO A 464 -2.65 1.09 -17.65
CA PRO A 464 -1.79 -0.01 -18.11
C PRO A 464 -2.25 -0.54 -19.47
N LEU A 465 -1.33 -0.61 -20.44
CA LEU A 465 -1.67 -0.72 -21.87
C LEU A 465 -1.79 -2.16 -22.36
N ASN A 466 -1.20 -3.13 -21.65
CA ASN A 466 -1.36 -4.56 -21.91
C ASN A 466 -1.75 -5.34 -20.64
N VAL A 467 -1.05 -5.13 -19.52
CA VAL A 467 -1.36 -5.82 -18.24
C VAL A 467 -1.39 -4.83 -17.07
N GLY A 468 -2.51 -4.75 -16.36
CA GLY A 468 -2.62 -3.95 -15.13
C GLY A 468 -1.95 -4.61 -13.94
N ILE A 469 -2.53 -5.72 -13.47
CA ILE A 469 -2.03 -6.52 -12.34
C ILE A 469 -2.00 -7.99 -12.75
N ASP A 470 -0.87 -8.66 -12.56
CA ASP A 470 -0.70 -10.11 -12.78
C ASP A 470 -0.31 -10.83 -11.48
N ILE A 471 -1.17 -11.76 -11.05
CA ILE A 471 -1.01 -12.57 -9.84
C ILE A 471 -0.62 -14.00 -10.24
N VAL A 472 0.65 -14.36 -10.01
CA VAL A 472 1.27 -15.60 -10.47
C VAL A 472 1.78 -16.44 -9.30
N ASN A 473 1.13 -17.58 -9.04
CA ASN A 473 1.61 -18.54 -8.04
C ASN A 473 1.75 -17.91 -6.65
N ALA A 474 0.69 -17.20 -6.24
CA ALA A 474 0.55 -16.65 -4.90
C ALA A 474 -0.18 -17.65 -3.99
N TYR A 475 0.28 -17.74 -2.75
CA TYR A 475 -0.34 -18.51 -1.69
C TYR A 475 -0.69 -17.54 -0.54
N ASP A 476 -1.75 -17.86 0.20
CA ASP A 476 -2.33 -17.02 1.24
C ASP A 476 -2.79 -15.62 0.75
N VAL A 477 -3.05 -14.71 1.71
CA VAL A 477 -4.05 -13.65 1.54
C VAL A 477 -3.52 -12.43 0.79
N ILE A 478 -3.94 -12.31 -0.46
CA ILE A 478 -3.96 -11.06 -1.24
C ILE A 478 -5.22 -10.26 -0.91
N ARG A 479 -5.08 -8.95 -0.73
CA ARG A 479 -6.20 -7.99 -0.67
C ARG A 479 -5.96 -6.83 -1.62
N ILE A 480 -6.96 -6.50 -2.41
CA ILE A 480 -6.96 -5.33 -3.30
C ILE A 480 -8.28 -4.58 -3.05
N LYS A 481 -8.21 -3.32 -2.62
CA LYS A 481 -9.43 -2.54 -2.36
C LYS A 481 -9.97 -1.92 -3.64
N ASP A 482 -9.22 -1.01 -4.25
CA ASP A 482 -9.76 -0.13 -5.29
C ASP A 482 -8.84 -0.07 -6.50
N ILE A 483 -9.19 -0.80 -7.56
CA ILE A 483 -8.60 -0.64 -8.90
C ILE A 483 -9.47 0.32 -9.71
N HIS A 484 -8.85 1.37 -10.25
CA HIS A 484 -9.48 2.32 -11.17
C HIS A 484 -8.61 2.44 -12.45
N PHE A 485 -8.86 1.60 -13.45
CA PHE A 485 -8.17 1.71 -14.75
C PHE A 485 -9.02 2.43 -15.80
N TRP A 486 -8.53 3.60 -16.23
CA TRP A 486 -9.23 4.59 -17.04
C TRP A 486 -8.21 5.39 -17.87
N PRO A 487 -8.56 5.99 -19.02
CA PRO A 487 -7.59 6.59 -19.95
C PRO A 487 -6.95 7.90 -19.45
N PHE A 488 -6.11 7.80 -18.42
CA PHE A 488 -5.38 8.92 -17.84
C PHE A 488 -4.19 9.37 -18.69
N TRP A 489 -3.64 8.54 -19.58
CA TRP A 489 -2.54 8.91 -20.49
C TRP A 489 -3.01 9.31 -21.88
N SER A 490 -3.84 8.52 -22.55
CA SER A 490 -4.32 8.81 -23.91
C SER A 490 -5.78 8.43 -24.12
N LEU A 491 -6.53 9.38 -24.66
CA LEU A 491 -7.90 9.23 -25.15
C LEU A 491 -7.97 8.95 -26.67
N SER A 492 -6.82 8.80 -27.34
CA SER A 492 -6.77 8.51 -28.77
C SER A 492 -7.41 7.17 -29.13
N ASP A 493 -8.08 7.11 -30.28
CA ASP A 493 -8.78 5.91 -30.73
C ASP A 493 -7.85 4.70 -30.87
N PRO A 494 -6.63 4.78 -31.45
CA PRO A 494 -5.74 3.63 -31.57
C PRO A 494 -5.32 3.00 -30.22
N VAL A 495 -5.10 3.82 -29.18
CA VAL A 495 -4.77 3.31 -27.83
C VAL A 495 -5.99 2.64 -27.21
N ARG A 496 -7.18 3.22 -27.39
CA ARG A 496 -8.46 2.66 -26.92
C ARG A 496 -8.87 1.38 -27.66
N GLU A 497 -8.53 1.26 -28.92
CA GLU A 497 -8.71 0.05 -29.73
C GLU A 497 -7.74 -1.04 -29.26
N TYR A 498 -6.43 -0.73 -29.16
CA TYR A 498 -5.43 -1.67 -28.65
C TYR A 498 -5.77 -2.20 -27.25
N THR A 499 -6.17 -1.33 -26.32
CA THR A 499 -6.51 -1.74 -24.93
C THR A 499 -7.79 -2.57 -24.87
N ARG A 500 -8.82 -2.23 -25.67
CA ARG A 500 -10.04 -3.03 -25.82
C ARG A 500 -9.75 -4.41 -26.40
N ASP A 501 -8.81 -4.50 -27.35
CA ASP A 501 -8.56 -5.71 -28.12
C ASP A 501 -7.45 -6.59 -27.55
N ASN A 502 -6.62 -6.08 -26.62
CA ASN A 502 -5.52 -6.84 -26.00
C ASN A 502 -5.55 -6.83 -24.47
N ALA A 503 -5.73 -5.67 -23.83
CA ALA A 503 -5.31 -5.45 -22.45
C ALA A 503 -6.14 -6.20 -21.39
N HIS A 504 -5.51 -6.53 -20.26
CA HIS A 504 -6.12 -7.19 -19.11
C HIS A 504 -5.92 -6.37 -17.83
N ALA A 505 -7.00 -5.98 -17.14
CA ALA A 505 -6.91 -5.19 -15.92
C ALA A 505 -6.36 -6.02 -14.74
N LEU A 506 -6.96 -7.17 -14.46
CA LEU A 506 -6.48 -8.12 -13.46
C LEU A 506 -6.37 -9.54 -14.05
N ILE A 507 -5.19 -10.14 -13.95
CA ILE A 507 -4.93 -11.55 -14.25
C ILE A 507 -4.66 -12.29 -12.94
N SER A 508 -5.34 -13.41 -12.73
CA SER A 508 -5.04 -14.34 -11.64
C SER A 508 -4.72 -15.72 -12.21
N ASN A 509 -3.44 -15.92 -12.49
CA ASN A 509 -2.91 -17.18 -13.03
C ASN A 509 -2.90 -18.28 -11.97
N ARG A 510 -2.59 -17.93 -10.70
CA ARG A 510 -2.81 -18.78 -9.51
C ARG A 510 -2.79 -17.94 -8.24
N SER A 511 -3.85 -18.06 -7.44
CA SER A 511 -3.95 -17.48 -6.08
C SER A 511 -4.84 -18.33 -5.18
N ASP A 512 -4.51 -18.42 -3.89
CA ASP A 512 -5.29 -19.13 -2.87
C ASP A 512 -5.91 -18.11 -1.88
N GLY A 513 -7.22 -17.84 -1.98
CA GLY A 513 -7.94 -16.97 -1.04
C GLY A 513 -7.84 -15.45 -1.30
N MET A 514 -7.63 -15.04 -2.55
CA MET A 514 -7.57 -13.63 -2.97
C MET A 514 -8.88 -12.87 -2.71
N MET A 515 -8.77 -11.62 -2.24
CA MET A 515 -9.90 -10.74 -1.92
C MET A 515 -9.77 -9.43 -2.73
N VAL A 516 -10.80 -9.06 -3.49
CA VAL A 516 -10.82 -7.82 -4.30
C VAL A 516 -12.12 -7.07 -4.07
N ASP A 517 -12.10 -5.90 -3.44
CA ASP A 517 -13.34 -5.19 -3.07
C ASP A 517 -13.98 -4.48 -4.28
N ASN A 518 -13.21 -3.68 -5.04
CA ASN A 518 -13.63 -2.94 -6.22
C ASN A 518 -12.62 -3.08 -7.39
N LEU A 519 -13.12 -3.52 -8.54
CA LEU A 519 -12.41 -3.58 -9.82
C LEU A 519 -13.20 -2.77 -10.86
N PHE A 520 -12.73 -1.56 -11.18
CA PHE A 520 -13.22 -0.77 -12.31
C PHE A 520 -12.19 -0.72 -13.44
N SER A 521 -12.65 -0.98 -14.67
CA SER A 521 -11.82 -0.89 -15.87
C SER A 521 -12.69 -0.49 -17.07
N ILE A 522 -12.28 0.55 -17.81
CA ILE A 522 -12.92 0.94 -19.07
C ILE A 522 -12.05 0.56 -20.27
N ARG A 523 -12.64 -0.02 -21.33
CA ARG A 523 -11.96 -0.43 -22.58
C ARG A 523 -10.74 -1.35 -22.37
N TYR A 524 -10.93 -2.38 -21.54
CA TYR A 524 -10.01 -3.52 -21.47
C TYR A 524 -10.64 -4.74 -22.16
N LYS A 525 -9.82 -5.58 -22.80
CA LYS A 525 -10.28 -6.88 -23.30
C LYS A 525 -10.85 -7.72 -22.16
N ARG A 526 -10.18 -7.74 -21.01
CA ARG A 526 -10.58 -8.54 -19.86
C ARG A 526 -10.44 -7.72 -18.58
N SER A 527 -11.55 -7.44 -17.90
CA SER A 527 -11.46 -6.88 -16.54
C SER A 527 -10.83 -7.89 -15.59
N LEU A 528 -11.30 -9.13 -15.65
CA LEU A 528 -10.72 -10.26 -14.90
C LEU A 528 -10.47 -11.47 -15.82
N LEU A 529 -9.21 -11.87 -15.91
CA LEU A 529 -8.79 -13.16 -16.48
C LEU A 529 -8.37 -14.11 -15.35
N ILE A 530 -9.09 -15.21 -15.17
CA ILE A 530 -8.65 -16.32 -14.32
C ILE A 530 -7.94 -17.34 -15.22
N GLY A 531 -6.62 -17.42 -15.08
CA GLY A 531 -5.73 -18.24 -15.88
C GLY A 531 -5.35 -19.58 -15.23
N ASN A 532 -4.27 -20.19 -15.73
CA ASN A 532 -3.64 -21.34 -15.10
C ASN A 532 -2.12 -21.17 -15.14
N TYR A 533 -1.50 -21.10 -13.97
CA TYR A 533 -0.06 -21.16 -13.83
C TYR A 533 0.45 -22.58 -14.18
N ALA A 534 1.36 -22.66 -15.15
CA ALA A 534 1.91 -23.93 -15.64
C ALA A 534 2.84 -24.65 -14.65
N GLY A 535 3.30 -23.96 -13.60
CA GLY A 535 4.34 -24.45 -12.69
C GLY A 535 5.75 -24.19 -13.23
N ASP A 536 6.71 -23.92 -12.32
CA ASP A 536 8.14 -23.82 -12.68
C ASP A 536 9.08 -24.67 -11.80
N GLY A 537 8.53 -25.54 -10.96
CA GLY A 537 9.28 -26.61 -10.30
C GLY A 537 8.45 -27.44 -9.32
N PRO A 538 9.04 -28.43 -8.64
CA PRO A 538 8.40 -29.13 -7.51
C PRO A 538 7.97 -28.16 -6.41
N ASP A 539 8.73 -27.07 -6.28
CA ASP A 539 8.56 -25.98 -5.34
C ASP A 539 7.51 -24.94 -5.76
N ASN A 540 7.07 -24.94 -7.02
CA ASN A 540 6.07 -24.02 -7.57
C ASN A 540 5.16 -24.82 -8.52
N PRO A 541 4.25 -25.66 -8.00
CA PRO A 541 3.42 -26.56 -8.81
C PRO A 541 2.38 -25.81 -9.66
N ALA A 542 1.99 -26.45 -10.76
CA ALA A 542 0.88 -26.00 -11.60
C ALA A 542 -0.43 -25.83 -10.80
N GLY A 543 -1.28 -24.89 -11.23
CA GLY A 543 -2.59 -24.65 -10.61
C GLY A 543 -3.27 -23.37 -11.07
N THR A 544 -4.45 -23.11 -10.52
CA THR A 544 -5.31 -21.96 -10.86
C THR A 544 -5.80 -21.25 -9.58
N THR A 545 -6.76 -20.34 -9.71
CA THR A 545 -7.32 -19.53 -8.62
C THR A 545 -8.36 -20.29 -7.79
N TYR A 546 -8.20 -20.30 -6.47
CA TYR A 546 -9.05 -21.06 -5.55
C TYR A 546 -9.51 -20.21 -4.36
N HIS A 547 -10.78 -20.36 -3.95
CA HIS A 547 -11.44 -19.58 -2.89
C HIS A 547 -11.33 -18.04 -3.03
N ALA A 548 -11.24 -17.52 -4.26
CA ALA A 548 -11.21 -16.08 -4.47
C ALA A 548 -12.57 -15.42 -4.16
N SER A 549 -12.54 -14.15 -3.79
CA SER A 549 -13.73 -13.34 -3.50
C SER A 549 -13.59 -11.96 -4.10
N PHE A 550 -14.66 -11.51 -4.75
CA PHE A 550 -14.76 -10.21 -5.41
C PHE A 550 -16.02 -9.50 -4.91
N GLY A 551 -15.91 -8.24 -4.51
CA GLY A 551 -17.06 -7.40 -4.21
C GLY A 551 -17.72 -6.97 -5.52
N ASN A 552 -17.22 -5.87 -6.09
CA ASN A 552 -17.76 -5.25 -7.28
C ASN A 552 -16.77 -5.28 -8.45
N ILE A 553 -17.14 -5.97 -9.54
CA ILE A 553 -16.52 -5.79 -10.87
C ILE A 553 -17.42 -4.88 -11.69
N TYR A 554 -16.86 -3.79 -12.23
CA TYR A 554 -17.50 -2.98 -13.27
C TYR A 554 -16.57 -2.87 -14.48
N ALA A 555 -16.94 -3.64 -15.51
CA ALA A 555 -16.33 -3.61 -16.83
C ALA A 555 -17.15 -2.66 -17.72
N ASP A 556 -16.52 -1.60 -18.23
CA ASP A 556 -17.16 -0.60 -19.08
C ASP A 556 -16.54 -0.58 -20.48
N LEU A 557 -17.35 -0.64 -21.53
CA LEU A 557 -16.92 -0.63 -22.94
C LEU A 557 -15.75 -1.60 -23.26
N GLY A 558 -15.73 -2.77 -22.63
CA GLY A 558 -14.69 -3.81 -22.81
C GLY A 558 -15.11 -4.98 -23.72
N GLU A 559 -14.32 -6.06 -23.80
CA GLU A 559 -14.72 -7.34 -24.43
C GLU A 559 -15.41 -8.28 -23.42
N SER A 560 -14.81 -8.54 -22.25
CA SER A 560 -15.42 -9.37 -21.19
C SER A 560 -15.11 -8.88 -19.78
N ALA A 561 -16.12 -8.91 -18.89
CA ALA A 561 -15.91 -8.64 -17.47
C ALA A 561 -15.15 -9.79 -16.78
N LEU A 562 -15.43 -11.04 -17.15
CA LEU A 562 -14.79 -12.22 -16.59
C LEU A 562 -14.58 -13.31 -17.65
N ILE A 563 -13.34 -13.77 -17.80
CA ILE A 563 -13.02 -15.01 -18.50
C ILE A 563 -12.31 -15.97 -17.55
N VAL A 564 -12.84 -17.20 -17.41
CA VAL A 564 -12.10 -18.35 -16.87
C VAL A 564 -11.52 -19.13 -18.04
N ALA A 565 -10.20 -19.10 -18.21
CA ALA A 565 -9.49 -19.67 -19.36
C ALA A 565 -9.64 -21.20 -19.46
N GLU A 566 -9.50 -21.76 -20.66
CA GLU A 566 -9.68 -23.20 -20.93
C GLU A 566 -8.78 -24.11 -20.05
N ALA A 567 -7.54 -23.68 -19.80
CA ALA A 567 -6.60 -24.40 -18.93
C ALA A 567 -6.91 -24.29 -17.42
N ALA A 568 -7.81 -23.39 -17.01
CA ALA A 568 -8.12 -23.08 -15.61
C ALA A 568 -9.04 -24.13 -14.96
N ASN A 569 -8.51 -25.34 -14.76
CA ASN A 569 -9.25 -26.47 -14.19
C ASN A 569 -9.48 -26.33 -12.67
N GLY A 570 -10.74 -26.32 -12.24
CA GLY A 570 -11.12 -26.40 -10.83
C GLY A 570 -11.17 -25.06 -10.08
N VAL A 571 -11.21 -23.94 -10.81
CA VAL A 571 -11.37 -22.58 -10.25
C VAL A 571 -12.51 -22.52 -9.25
N SER A 572 -12.32 -21.82 -8.12
CA SER A 572 -13.45 -21.43 -7.25
C SER A 572 -13.39 -19.95 -6.88
N ALA A 573 -14.50 -19.26 -7.10
CA ALA A 573 -14.61 -17.82 -6.83
C ALA A 573 -16.05 -17.39 -6.50
N HIS A 574 -16.18 -16.40 -5.62
CA HIS A 574 -17.42 -15.70 -5.31
C HIS A 574 -17.35 -14.24 -5.79
N PHE A 575 -18.44 -13.72 -6.32
CA PHE A 575 -18.61 -12.34 -6.77
C PHE A 575 -19.91 -11.80 -6.15
N ASP A 576 -19.90 -10.67 -5.44
CA ASP A 576 -21.15 -10.05 -4.98
C ASP A 576 -21.87 -9.37 -6.16
N ARG A 577 -21.15 -8.56 -6.95
CA ARG A 577 -21.66 -7.92 -8.17
C ARG A 577 -20.67 -7.95 -9.33
N ILE A 578 -21.19 -8.27 -10.51
CA ILE A 578 -20.54 -8.01 -11.80
C ILE A 578 -21.48 -7.11 -12.61
N ILE A 579 -20.95 -6.02 -13.16
CA ILE A 579 -21.56 -5.19 -14.19
C ILE A 579 -20.66 -5.26 -15.43
N CYS A 580 -21.26 -5.55 -16.59
CA CYS A 580 -20.58 -5.55 -17.88
C CYS A 580 -21.37 -4.70 -18.89
N GLU A 581 -20.73 -3.66 -19.41
CA GLU A 581 -21.13 -2.98 -20.65
C GLU A 581 -20.08 -3.37 -21.72
N GLN A 582 -20.50 -4.07 -22.78
CA GLN A 582 -19.57 -4.38 -23.88
C GLN A 582 -19.42 -3.17 -24.83
N ALA A 583 -18.23 -3.01 -25.43
CA ALA A 583 -18.07 -2.05 -26.52
C ALA A 583 -18.73 -2.56 -27.81
N PRO A 584 -19.34 -1.68 -28.63
CA PRO A 584 -20.06 -2.09 -29.84
C PRO A 584 -19.14 -2.59 -30.96
N GLU A 585 -17.81 -2.41 -30.83
CA GLU A 585 -16.83 -2.80 -31.85
C GLU A 585 -16.10 -4.13 -31.54
N VAL A 586 -16.41 -4.82 -30.44
CA VAL A 586 -15.73 -6.08 -30.07
C VAL A 586 -16.18 -7.28 -30.92
N THR A 587 -15.46 -8.40 -30.80
CA THR A 587 -15.70 -9.57 -31.65
C THR A 587 -17.11 -10.15 -31.48
N ALA A 588 -17.71 -10.61 -32.59
CA ALA A 588 -19.07 -11.14 -32.67
C ALA A 588 -19.39 -12.33 -31.71
N PHE A 589 -18.35 -12.94 -31.13
CA PHE A 589 -18.42 -14.12 -30.26
C PHE A 589 -18.15 -13.79 -28.78
N ALA A 590 -17.90 -12.52 -28.44
CA ALA A 590 -17.56 -12.09 -27.09
C ALA A 590 -18.76 -12.16 -26.14
N ALA A 591 -18.60 -12.85 -25.01
CA ALA A 591 -19.58 -12.92 -23.94
C ALA A 591 -19.22 -11.99 -22.76
N GLY A 592 -20.22 -11.51 -22.01
CA GLY A 592 -19.98 -10.70 -20.81
C GLY A 592 -19.23 -11.47 -19.71
N VAL A 593 -19.65 -12.72 -19.49
CA VAL A 593 -18.96 -13.70 -18.63
C VAL A 593 -18.75 -15.02 -19.40
N ALA A 594 -17.49 -15.45 -19.54
CA ALA A 594 -17.13 -16.70 -20.22
C ALA A 594 -16.44 -17.70 -19.26
N VAL A 595 -16.92 -18.94 -19.23
CA VAL A 595 -16.34 -20.03 -18.42
C VAL A 595 -15.92 -21.17 -19.34
N LEU A 596 -14.67 -21.09 -19.80
CA LEU A 596 -14.05 -22.08 -20.68
C LEU A 596 -13.36 -23.20 -19.87
N GLY A 597 -12.78 -22.84 -18.72
CA GLY A 597 -12.09 -23.79 -17.83
C GLY A 597 -13.01 -24.84 -17.21
N PRO A 598 -12.60 -26.13 -17.14
CA PRO A 598 -13.40 -27.21 -16.60
C PRO A 598 -13.47 -27.19 -15.06
N ASN A 599 -14.46 -27.89 -14.50
CA ASN A 599 -14.71 -28.04 -13.06
C ASN A 599 -14.91 -26.74 -12.25
N ALA A 600 -14.99 -25.57 -12.87
CA ALA A 600 -15.09 -24.28 -12.20
C ALA A 600 -16.32 -24.19 -11.27
N ARG A 601 -16.21 -23.40 -10.20
CA ARG A 601 -17.21 -23.24 -9.12
C ARG A 601 -17.41 -21.76 -8.84
N LEU A 602 -18.27 -21.13 -9.64
CA LEU A 602 -18.57 -19.71 -9.50
C LEU A 602 -19.91 -19.50 -8.78
N HIS A 603 -19.95 -18.49 -7.91
CA HIS A 603 -21.18 -17.91 -7.40
C HIS A 603 -21.15 -16.40 -7.65
N ILE A 604 -22.20 -15.86 -8.27
CA ILE A 604 -22.37 -14.44 -8.56
C ILE A 604 -23.65 -13.98 -7.86
N GLY A 605 -23.57 -12.95 -7.01
CA GLY A 605 -24.73 -12.35 -6.33
C GLY A 605 -25.64 -11.68 -7.35
N THR A 606 -25.18 -10.59 -7.97
CA THR A 606 -25.87 -9.91 -9.08
C THR A 606 -24.97 -9.85 -10.31
N LEU A 607 -25.48 -10.32 -11.46
CA LEU A 607 -24.88 -10.08 -12.77
C LEU A 607 -25.76 -9.14 -13.57
N VAL A 608 -25.26 -7.94 -13.87
CA VAL A 608 -25.79 -7.06 -14.92
C VAL A 608 -24.89 -7.23 -16.14
N SER A 609 -25.48 -7.51 -17.30
CA SER A 609 -24.73 -7.73 -18.54
C SER A 609 -25.50 -7.12 -19.70
N ASN A 610 -24.96 -6.03 -20.23
CA ASN A 610 -25.59 -5.19 -21.23
C ASN A 610 -24.72 -5.12 -22.49
N ASN A 611 -25.38 -4.95 -23.64
CA ASN A 611 -24.77 -4.65 -24.93
C ASN A 611 -23.77 -5.72 -25.42
N THR A 612 -24.02 -7.01 -25.13
CA THR A 612 -23.10 -8.09 -25.52
C THR A 612 -23.32 -8.59 -26.95
N GLN A 613 -22.24 -8.69 -27.71
CA GLN A 613 -22.19 -9.24 -29.06
C GLN A 613 -22.74 -10.67 -29.11
N ALA A 614 -22.27 -11.53 -28.19
CA ALA A 614 -22.82 -12.87 -27.98
C ALA A 614 -23.67 -12.94 -26.70
N SER A 615 -23.69 -14.10 -26.04
CA SER A 615 -24.41 -14.33 -24.79
C SER A 615 -23.90 -13.46 -23.63
N ALA A 616 -24.79 -13.06 -22.73
CA ALA A 616 -24.41 -12.47 -21.45
C ALA A 616 -23.55 -13.44 -20.61
N VAL A 617 -23.87 -14.74 -20.67
CA VAL A 617 -23.09 -15.81 -20.02
C VAL A 617 -22.85 -16.97 -20.98
N SER A 618 -21.59 -17.42 -21.10
CA SER A 618 -21.23 -18.65 -21.82
C SER A 618 -20.46 -19.62 -20.92
N VAL A 619 -20.84 -20.90 -20.95
CA VAL A 619 -20.20 -21.99 -20.17
C VAL A 619 -19.89 -23.17 -21.08
N SER A 620 -18.65 -23.20 -21.56
CA SER A 620 -18.06 -24.27 -22.39
C SER A 620 -17.12 -25.19 -21.60
N GLY A 621 -16.87 -24.89 -20.32
CA GLY A 621 -16.07 -25.73 -19.42
C GLY A 621 -16.81 -26.97 -18.90
N VAL A 622 -16.27 -28.16 -19.17
CA VAL A 622 -16.82 -29.45 -18.75
C VAL A 622 -16.98 -29.53 -17.23
N ALA A 623 -18.15 -29.99 -16.77
CA ALA A 623 -18.52 -30.11 -15.35
C ALA A 623 -18.42 -28.81 -14.52
N SER A 624 -18.30 -27.64 -15.14
CA SER A 624 -18.28 -26.32 -14.48
C SER A 624 -19.65 -25.90 -13.97
N ARG A 625 -19.70 -25.09 -12.92
CA ARG A 625 -20.93 -24.66 -12.25
C ARG A 625 -20.91 -23.17 -12.00
N VAL A 626 -21.91 -22.47 -12.52
CA VAL A 626 -22.14 -21.04 -12.30
C VAL A 626 -23.50 -20.89 -11.62
N ASN A 627 -23.53 -20.28 -10.44
CA ASN A 627 -24.77 -19.97 -9.74
C ASN A 627 -24.90 -18.45 -9.72
N ILE A 628 -26.01 -17.92 -10.20
CA ILE A 628 -26.29 -16.48 -10.28
C ILE A 628 -27.54 -16.22 -9.43
N SER A 629 -27.43 -15.39 -8.40
CA SER A 629 -28.56 -15.14 -7.50
C SER A 629 -29.56 -14.17 -8.14
N ARG A 630 -29.10 -13.08 -8.77
CA ARG A 630 -29.88 -12.19 -9.65
C ARG A 630 -29.20 -12.03 -11.00
N PHE A 631 -29.90 -12.39 -12.08
CA PHE A 631 -29.43 -12.23 -13.45
C PHE A 631 -30.22 -11.12 -14.15
N GLN A 632 -29.50 -10.14 -14.70
CA GLN A 632 -30.06 -8.95 -15.36
C GLN A 632 -29.39 -8.75 -16.74
N PRO A 633 -29.80 -9.52 -17.75
CA PRO A 633 -29.36 -9.28 -19.12
C PRO A 633 -30.08 -8.07 -19.72
N GLY A 634 -29.40 -7.40 -20.64
CA GLY A 634 -29.95 -6.44 -21.61
C GLY A 634 -29.13 -6.51 -22.89
N ASN A 635 -29.73 -6.24 -24.05
CA ASN A 635 -29.03 -6.14 -25.35
C ASN A 635 -27.94 -7.21 -25.59
N PHE A 636 -28.27 -8.49 -25.47
CA PHE A 636 -27.38 -9.59 -25.86
C PHE A 636 -27.64 -9.98 -27.33
N ASN A 637 -26.71 -10.73 -27.94
CA ASN A 637 -26.77 -11.11 -29.36
C ASN A 637 -26.72 -9.89 -30.33
N LEU A 638 -25.96 -8.83 -30.00
CA LEU A 638 -25.76 -7.70 -30.91
C LEU A 638 -25.04 -8.06 -32.23
N SER A 639 -24.41 -9.25 -32.32
CA SER A 639 -23.85 -9.76 -33.57
C SER A 639 -24.89 -10.40 -34.51
N GLU A 640 -26.17 -10.44 -34.11
CA GLU A 640 -27.30 -11.03 -34.82
C GLU A 640 -27.19 -12.55 -35.15
N THR A 641 -26.11 -13.24 -34.76
CA THR A 641 -25.88 -14.65 -35.18
C THR A 641 -26.71 -15.70 -34.44
N GLY A 642 -27.59 -15.30 -33.50
CA GLY A 642 -28.56 -16.17 -32.83
C GLY A 642 -28.11 -16.72 -31.47
N PHE A 643 -27.23 -16.00 -30.76
CA PHE A 643 -26.80 -16.36 -29.42
C PHE A 643 -27.96 -16.26 -28.39
N PRO A 644 -28.08 -17.22 -27.46
CA PRO A 644 -28.98 -17.11 -26.31
C PRO A 644 -28.44 -16.09 -25.28
N ALA A 645 -29.26 -15.70 -24.30
CA ALA A 645 -28.78 -14.93 -23.15
C ALA A 645 -27.79 -15.74 -22.30
N ILE A 646 -27.99 -17.06 -22.20
CA ILE A 646 -27.05 -18.00 -21.58
C ILE A 646 -26.83 -19.22 -22.49
N ALA A 647 -25.57 -19.49 -22.80
CA ALA A 647 -25.12 -20.71 -23.47
C ALA A 647 -24.47 -21.68 -22.46
N CYS A 648 -25.02 -22.89 -22.32
CA CYS A 648 -24.53 -23.94 -21.41
C CYS A 648 -24.21 -25.21 -22.22
N GLN A 649 -23.02 -25.21 -22.82
CA GLN A 649 -22.68 -26.07 -23.97
C GLN A 649 -21.90 -27.34 -23.59
N ALA A 650 -21.42 -27.45 -22.35
CA ALA A 650 -20.46 -28.48 -21.96
C ALA A 650 -21.03 -29.60 -21.09
N SER A 651 -20.57 -30.83 -21.35
CA SER A 651 -21.01 -32.03 -20.63
C SER A 651 -20.94 -31.87 -19.10
N GLY A 652 -22.08 -32.05 -18.44
CA GLY A 652 -22.21 -31.95 -16.98
C GLY A 652 -22.06 -30.54 -16.41
N ALA A 653 -21.92 -29.50 -17.24
CA ALA A 653 -21.95 -28.12 -16.78
C ALA A 653 -23.35 -27.75 -16.28
N VAL A 654 -23.42 -26.84 -15.31
CA VAL A 654 -24.70 -26.36 -14.76
C VAL A 654 -24.68 -24.86 -14.55
N VAL A 655 -25.68 -24.17 -15.11
CA VAL A 655 -26.02 -22.80 -14.70
C VAL A 655 -27.26 -22.83 -13.82
N ARG A 656 -27.23 -22.09 -12.71
CA ARG A 656 -28.38 -21.91 -11.81
C ARG A 656 -28.72 -20.44 -11.68
N LEU A 657 -30.00 -20.14 -11.76
CA LEU A 657 -30.57 -18.81 -11.59
C LEU A 657 -31.51 -18.85 -10.38
N SER A 658 -31.56 -17.78 -9.57
CA SER A 658 -32.53 -17.69 -8.44
C SER A 658 -33.59 -16.61 -8.70
N GLU A 659 -33.17 -15.49 -9.26
CA GLU A 659 -33.99 -14.38 -9.73
C GLU A 659 -33.50 -13.97 -11.12
N VAL A 660 -34.43 -13.65 -12.03
CA VAL A 660 -34.13 -13.08 -13.34
C VAL A 660 -35.00 -11.85 -13.52
N SER A 661 -34.39 -10.73 -13.89
CA SER A 661 -35.10 -9.53 -14.32
C SER A 661 -34.46 -9.03 -15.60
N ASP A 662 -35.15 -9.25 -16.72
CA ASP A 662 -34.78 -8.67 -18.00
C ASP A 662 -34.83 -7.13 -17.87
N ASN A 663 -33.70 -6.46 -18.12
CA ASN A 663 -33.63 -5.00 -18.04
C ASN A 663 -34.27 -4.31 -19.27
N GLY A 664 -34.72 -5.10 -20.25
CA GLY A 664 -35.25 -4.66 -21.53
C GLY A 664 -34.22 -4.77 -22.63
N SER A 665 -34.48 -5.61 -23.63
CA SER A 665 -33.78 -5.58 -24.91
C SER A 665 -34.30 -4.40 -25.75
N GLY A 666 -33.42 -3.44 -26.05
CA GLY A 666 -33.71 -2.31 -26.94
C GLY A 666 -34.13 -2.76 -28.34
N ASP A 667 -33.63 -3.91 -28.78
CA ASP A 667 -33.94 -4.56 -30.06
C ASP A 667 -34.99 -5.69 -29.95
N GLY A 668 -35.60 -5.87 -28.77
CA GLY A 668 -36.71 -6.82 -28.57
C GLY A 668 -36.35 -8.31 -28.64
N ALA A 669 -35.06 -8.67 -28.62
CA ALA A 669 -34.61 -10.06 -28.55
C ALA A 669 -35.20 -10.76 -27.31
N PRO A 670 -35.87 -11.92 -27.45
CA PRO A 670 -36.47 -12.63 -26.32
C PRO A 670 -35.41 -13.34 -25.49
N LEU A 671 -35.52 -13.23 -24.16
CA LEU A 671 -34.72 -13.94 -23.16
C LEU A 671 -34.69 -15.45 -23.43
N THR A 672 -33.58 -15.94 -23.98
CA THR A 672 -33.43 -17.29 -24.56
C THR A 672 -32.27 -18.06 -23.92
N TYR A 673 -32.34 -19.39 -23.98
CA TYR A 673 -31.39 -20.29 -23.31
C TYR A 673 -30.98 -21.46 -24.22
N GLU A 674 -29.68 -21.80 -24.21
CA GLU A 674 -29.16 -23.04 -24.80
C GLU A 674 -28.57 -23.91 -23.69
N ASP A 675 -29.01 -25.17 -23.56
CA ASP A 675 -28.40 -26.15 -22.66
C ASP A 675 -28.09 -27.51 -23.32
N ALA A 676 -27.85 -27.49 -24.64
CA ALA A 676 -27.70 -28.66 -25.51
C ALA A 676 -26.61 -29.66 -25.07
N GLY A 677 -25.58 -29.21 -24.36
CA GLY A 677 -24.57 -30.09 -23.73
C GLY A 677 -24.57 -30.08 -22.19
N GLY A 678 -25.24 -29.12 -21.55
CA GLY A 678 -25.19 -28.85 -20.12
C GLY A 678 -26.55 -28.95 -19.43
N LYS A 679 -26.81 -28.00 -18.51
CA LYS A 679 -28.10 -27.87 -17.82
C LYS A 679 -28.28 -26.46 -17.25
N ILE A 680 -29.34 -25.77 -17.66
CA ILE A 680 -29.78 -24.53 -17.00
C ILE A 680 -30.95 -24.88 -16.06
N THR A 681 -31.03 -24.20 -14.90
CA THR A 681 -32.10 -24.39 -13.90
C THR A 681 -32.45 -23.12 -13.10
N GLY A 682 -33.66 -23.08 -12.56
CA GLY A 682 -34.07 -22.21 -11.46
C GLY A 682 -34.79 -20.91 -11.88
N HIS A 683 -34.67 -20.51 -13.15
CA HIS A 683 -35.59 -19.52 -13.70
C HIS A 683 -36.99 -20.12 -13.82
N LYS A 684 -37.99 -19.34 -13.41
CA LYS A 684 -39.40 -19.69 -13.53
C LYS A 684 -40.24 -18.46 -13.84
N THR A 685 -41.31 -18.66 -14.59
CA THR A 685 -42.35 -17.66 -14.84
C THR A 685 -43.67 -18.13 -14.25
N THR A 686 -44.52 -17.18 -13.87
CA THR A 686 -45.84 -17.48 -13.29
C THR A 686 -46.88 -16.53 -13.84
N GLY A 687 -48.15 -16.93 -13.77
CA GLY A 687 -49.25 -16.07 -14.17
C GLY A 687 -50.62 -16.67 -13.90
N VAL A 688 -51.64 -16.01 -14.42
CA VAL A 688 -53.02 -16.51 -14.45
C VAL A 688 -53.50 -16.53 -15.89
N ALA A 689 -54.15 -17.63 -16.28
CA ALA A 689 -54.79 -17.78 -17.58
C ALA A 689 -56.22 -18.30 -17.39
N THR A 690 -57.04 -18.23 -18.43
CA THR A 690 -58.47 -18.60 -18.35
C THR A 690 -58.88 -19.45 -19.55
N VAL A 691 -59.51 -20.60 -19.28
CA VAL A 691 -60.26 -21.37 -20.29
C VAL A 691 -61.63 -20.72 -20.43
N LEU A 692 -61.93 -20.21 -21.62
CA LEU A 692 -63.19 -19.50 -21.91
C LEU A 692 -64.38 -20.47 -22.01
N ASN A 693 -65.58 -19.97 -21.73
CA ASN A 693 -66.83 -20.68 -21.91
C ASN A 693 -66.95 -21.28 -23.34
N GLY A 694 -67.32 -22.55 -23.43
CA GLY A 694 -67.39 -23.30 -24.68
C GLY A 694 -66.05 -23.87 -25.18
N GLN A 695 -64.92 -23.62 -24.50
CA GLN A 695 -63.63 -24.24 -24.80
C GLN A 695 -63.35 -25.44 -23.88
N ASN A 696 -62.43 -26.33 -24.30
CA ASN A 696 -61.92 -27.44 -23.48
C ASN A 696 -60.50 -27.21 -22.94
N GLY A 697 -59.86 -26.10 -23.30
CA GLY A 697 -58.47 -25.81 -22.97
C GLY A 697 -58.05 -24.39 -23.28
N ALA A 698 -56.80 -24.05 -22.98
CA ALA A 698 -56.19 -22.76 -23.30
C ALA A 698 -54.69 -22.90 -23.55
N THR A 699 -54.18 -22.15 -24.53
CA THR A 699 -52.74 -21.99 -24.76
C THR A 699 -52.22 -20.79 -23.98
N VAL A 700 -51.10 -20.96 -23.31
CA VAL A 700 -50.46 -19.98 -22.43
C VAL A 700 -49.06 -19.70 -22.95
N ILE A 701 -48.76 -18.44 -23.26
CA ILE A 701 -47.39 -17.99 -23.54
C ILE A 701 -46.69 -17.85 -22.20
N HIS A 702 -45.63 -18.63 -21.98
CA HIS A 702 -44.94 -18.70 -20.67
C HIS A 702 -43.69 -17.82 -20.59
N GLY A 703 -43.13 -17.38 -21.72
CA GLY A 703 -42.06 -16.37 -21.75
C GLY A 703 -40.70 -16.83 -21.22
N LEU A 704 -40.43 -18.13 -21.10
CA LEU A 704 -39.10 -18.65 -20.68
C LEU A 704 -38.08 -18.68 -21.83
N GLY A 705 -38.50 -18.54 -23.09
CA GLY A 705 -37.63 -18.60 -24.28
C GLY A 705 -36.86 -19.92 -24.47
N VAL A 706 -37.26 -20.96 -23.74
CA VAL A 706 -36.78 -22.35 -23.85
C VAL A 706 -37.91 -23.27 -23.39
N THR A 707 -37.97 -24.50 -23.90
CA THR A 707 -39.01 -25.46 -23.54
C THR A 707 -38.94 -25.77 -22.04
N PRO A 708 -40.01 -25.54 -21.25
CA PRO A 708 -39.98 -25.75 -19.80
C PRO A 708 -39.65 -27.20 -19.42
N ARG A 709 -38.88 -27.40 -18.34
CA ARG A 709 -38.67 -28.74 -17.76
C ARG A 709 -39.86 -29.22 -16.93
N GLY A 710 -40.72 -28.30 -16.49
CA GLY A 710 -41.99 -28.60 -15.86
C GLY A 710 -42.96 -27.43 -15.93
N VAL A 711 -44.25 -27.76 -15.87
CA VAL A 711 -45.35 -26.79 -15.74
C VAL A 711 -46.30 -27.29 -14.66
N HIS A 712 -46.51 -26.47 -13.63
CA HIS A 712 -47.51 -26.67 -12.60
C HIS A 712 -48.69 -25.71 -12.84
N PHE A 713 -49.89 -26.13 -12.49
CA PHE A 713 -51.09 -25.28 -12.56
C PHE A 713 -52.06 -25.60 -11.43
N SER A 714 -52.97 -24.67 -11.13
CA SER A 714 -54.02 -24.84 -10.11
C SER A 714 -55.25 -24.01 -10.47
N LEU A 715 -56.43 -24.65 -10.42
CA LEU A 715 -57.70 -24.00 -10.70
C LEU A 715 -58.07 -23.02 -9.58
N LEU A 716 -58.58 -21.84 -9.94
CA LEU A 716 -58.94 -20.78 -9.00
C LEU A 716 -60.47 -20.74 -8.78
N GLY A 717 -60.88 -20.77 -7.50
CA GLY A 717 -62.28 -20.55 -7.10
C GLY A 717 -62.97 -21.74 -6.42
N ALA A 718 -63.94 -21.44 -5.55
CA ALA A 718 -64.67 -22.44 -4.76
C ALA A 718 -65.71 -23.19 -5.61
N GLY A 719 -65.30 -24.30 -6.22
CA GLY A 719 -66.17 -25.10 -7.09
C GLY A 719 -65.59 -26.43 -7.55
N ALA A 720 -64.81 -27.11 -6.71
CA ALA A 720 -64.12 -28.37 -7.01
C ALA A 720 -65.07 -29.60 -7.04
N GLN A 721 -66.18 -29.50 -7.77
CA GLN A 721 -67.17 -30.56 -8.00
C GLN A 721 -67.36 -30.70 -9.52
N ALA A 722 -67.22 -31.93 -10.03
CA ALA A 722 -67.45 -32.31 -11.42
C ALA A 722 -66.55 -31.67 -12.51
N VAL A 723 -65.23 -31.93 -12.44
CA VAL A 723 -64.56 -32.49 -13.63
C VAL A 723 -64.64 -34.01 -13.47
N GLY A 724 -65.42 -34.68 -14.32
CA GLY A 724 -65.72 -36.10 -14.16
C GLY A 724 -64.57 -36.99 -14.62
N THR A 725 -63.82 -37.57 -13.68
CA THR A 725 -62.84 -38.66 -13.87
C THR A 725 -61.61 -38.35 -14.75
N VAL A 726 -61.63 -37.29 -15.55
CA VAL A 726 -60.49 -36.87 -16.40
C VAL A 726 -59.61 -35.89 -15.62
N LEU A 727 -58.32 -36.20 -15.54
CA LEU A 727 -57.32 -35.28 -15.00
C LEU A 727 -56.90 -34.27 -16.08
N PRO A 728 -56.86 -32.96 -15.77
CA PRO A 728 -56.34 -31.96 -16.70
C PRO A 728 -54.85 -32.21 -16.99
N ARG A 729 -54.42 -31.94 -18.23
CA ARG A 729 -53.09 -32.31 -18.74
C ARG A 729 -52.49 -31.22 -19.63
N ILE A 730 -51.17 -31.19 -19.71
CA ILE A 730 -50.45 -30.46 -20.75
C ILE A 730 -50.59 -31.25 -22.06
N ALA A 731 -51.21 -30.67 -23.08
CA ALA A 731 -51.45 -31.27 -24.40
C ALA A 731 -50.37 -30.89 -25.42
N SER A 732 -49.76 -29.71 -25.28
CA SER A 732 -48.55 -29.31 -26.01
C SER A 732 -47.63 -28.53 -25.07
N LEU A 733 -46.32 -28.62 -25.31
CA LEU A 733 -45.29 -27.87 -24.60
C LEU A 733 -44.17 -27.55 -25.60
N ASP A 734 -43.87 -26.27 -25.77
CA ASP A 734 -42.86 -25.76 -26.69
C ASP A 734 -42.05 -24.62 -26.05
N GLN A 735 -41.14 -24.02 -26.84
CA GLN A 735 -40.22 -22.97 -26.41
C GLN A 735 -40.91 -21.67 -25.93
N ASN A 736 -42.12 -21.40 -26.43
CA ASN A 736 -42.86 -20.16 -26.19
C ASN A 736 -44.16 -20.40 -25.43
N SER A 737 -44.80 -21.55 -25.62
CA SER A 737 -46.14 -21.84 -25.13
C SER A 737 -46.32 -23.23 -24.50
N PHE A 738 -47.38 -23.37 -23.71
CA PHE A 738 -47.97 -24.67 -23.36
C PHE A 738 -49.48 -24.62 -23.56
N THR A 739 -50.09 -25.74 -23.93
CA THR A 739 -51.56 -25.86 -24.01
C THR A 739 -52.08 -26.76 -22.91
N LEU A 740 -52.96 -26.23 -22.07
CA LEU A 740 -53.70 -26.98 -21.06
C LEU A 740 -54.99 -27.54 -21.68
N ASP A 741 -55.19 -28.85 -21.58
CA ASP A 741 -56.43 -29.56 -21.92
C ASP A 741 -57.11 -30.05 -20.65
N LEU A 742 -58.35 -29.61 -20.41
CA LEU A 742 -59.16 -30.01 -19.26
C LEU A 742 -59.93 -31.32 -19.51
N GLY A 743 -59.91 -31.86 -20.73
CA GLY A 743 -60.64 -33.07 -21.13
C GLY A 743 -62.16 -32.93 -21.21
N ILE A 744 -62.71 -31.78 -20.81
CA ILE A 744 -64.13 -31.42 -20.89
C ILE A 744 -64.29 -30.00 -21.39
N THR A 745 -65.41 -29.70 -22.07
CA THR A 745 -65.82 -28.33 -22.37
C THR A 745 -66.36 -27.64 -21.12
N VAL A 746 -65.89 -26.42 -20.83
CA VAL A 746 -66.37 -25.65 -19.67
C VAL A 746 -67.61 -24.82 -20.03
N GLY A 747 -68.64 -24.88 -19.18
CA GLY A 747 -69.90 -24.12 -19.34
C GLY A 747 -69.89 -22.71 -18.74
N ALA A 748 -68.72 -22.24 -18.30
CA ALA A 748 -68.43 -20.90 -17.78
C ALA A 748 -66.90 -20.74 -17.75
N ASP A 749 -66.41 -19.49 -17.78
CA ASP A 749 -64.97 -19.20 -17.75
C ASP A 749 -64.27 -19.80 -16.50
N ARG A 750 -63.11 -20.43 -16.70
CA ARG A 750 -62.32 -21.07 -15.64
C ARG A 750 -60.89 -20.55 -15.62
N SER A 751 -60.57 -19.70 -14.63
CA SER A 751 -59.21 -19.22 -14.41
C SER A 751 -58.35 -20.22 -13.64
N PHE A 752 -57.07 -20.27 -13.98
CA PHE A 752 -56.05 -21.07 -13.31
C PHE A 752 -54.76 -20.27 -13.14
N SER A 753 -54.11 -20.39 -11.99
CA SER A 753 -52.72 -19.97 -11.81
C SER A 753 -51.78 -21.02 -12.41
N TRP A 754 -50.67 -20.59 -12.97
CA TRP A 754 -49.64 -21.47 -13.53
C TRP A 754 -48.23 -21.03 -13.13
N GLU A 755 -47.32 -21.99 -13.09
CA GLU A 755 -45.88 -21.82 -12.89
C GLU A 755 -45.14 -22.73 -13.88
N ALA A 756 -44.31 -22.15 -14.74
CA ALA A 756 -43.44 -22.87 -15.66
C ALA A 756 -41.98 -22.66 -15.25
N PHE A 757 -41.13 -23.68 -15.31
CA PHE A 757 -39.76 -23.62 -14.81
C PHE A 757 -38.78 -24.51 -15.59
N ILE A 758 -37.48 -24.22 -15.42
CA ILE A 758 -36.34 -24.99 -15.97
C ILE A 758 -35.44 -25.57 -14.87
#